data_AF-A0A417CNX8-F1
#
_entry.id   AF-A0A417CNX8-F1
#
_cell.length_a   1.000
_cell.length_b   1.000
_cell.length_c   1.000
_cell.angle_alpha   90.00
_cell.angle_beta   90.00
_cell.angle_gamma   90.00
#
_symmetry.space_group_name_H-M   'P 1'
#
loop_
_entity.id
_entity.type
_entity.pdbx_description
1 polymer ?
#
loop_
_entity_poly.entity_id
_entity_poly.type
_entity_poly.pdbx_seq_one_letter_code
_entity_poly.pdbx_strand_id
1 'polypeptide(L)'
;MSDLYILYNYVFGMIFVAFYILLQYLIGAAFFKKKGSYPSHFIAGFLIFSFFVALGGIPIQLINAPWIVFVLYLCLVIVSLFLWSIWRLKKNSLQIVDKNEIKNFIASQWFVIFVGFFLVGISFSHISYLWMNNNMDDGFYLGWVSSIPYSKSGFYTHPSTGYASNLSSMFSYLVNTGYSEYAAYVYLFKLNTSVFCRVFMAFFNYFLSGMLVTEFSRFICKETKFEITEFYYQYFSLVLILFGIPFSLVEGGALISVQDGWQFNSAMYYGSNLTRVNGILLLILFFLRTKKINLQTILSVAAIGFVMVSKSTIAIPSIIICSLSFLIACLVTSKDKKSYVFFILILLLCFFISLLLGNTSTISEPIATYFSLSCHSKVFIIAVLLCISCLLFKSQYLNRMIIFLIVVFAFIVLEPFNNIFEKSAVFDFVSKRIYANYLYTIVTIAFIMLVVNISTVFHIRAFKAYFSIIVVLILTLNVSLSRNYSYSENSGLGMTESAKILWHNKFIMPNSTVMLGNALEERYETTHETCVALTPEVLPMNSVYHSLSIILRTVSPHTISISASNRYGIDKAKYKDFSQDYQQIYYDFMTNPNDSTNAKLEKVISKCFINSVVVLSDEYDYYLKQDGFKIFKHIVDVDNGVQYYLYCK
;
A
#
# COMPACT_ATOMS: atom_id res chain seq x y z
N MET A 1 -0.45 -8.48 -29.14
CA MET A 1 -1.48 -8.20 -28.12
C MET A 1 -2.44 -7.17 -28.69
N SER A 2 -3.76 -7.30 -28.52
CA SER A 2 -4.71 -6.38 -29.16
C SER A 2 -4.91 -5.10 -28.35
N ASP A 3 -5.02 -3.95 -29.03
CA ASP A 3 -5.38 -2.67 -28.40
C ASP A 3 -6.71 -2.75 -27.64
N LEU A 4 -7.61 -3.64 -28.07
CA LEU A 4 -8.87 -3.92 -27.40
C LEU A 4 -8.67 -4.47 -25.98
N TYR A 5 -7.71 -5.36 -25.76
CA TYR A 5 -7.41 -5.88 -24.42
C TYR A 5 -6.87 -4.77 -23.50
N ILE A 6 -6.06 -3.87 -24.04
CA ILE A 6 -5.55 -2.72 -23.28
C ILE A 6 -6.71 -1.80 -22.90
N LEU A 7 -7.55 -1.41 -23.86
CA LEU A 7 -8.73 -0.58 -23.61
C LEU A 7 -9.67 -1.22 -22.58
N TYR A 8 -9.90 -2.54 -22.67
CA TYR A 8 -10.70 -3.31 -21.73
C TYR A 8 -10.20 -3.11 -20.29
N ASN A 9 -8.89 -3.24 -20.06
CA ASN A 9 -8.30 -3.11 -18.73
C ASN A 9 -8.56 -1.74 -18.09
N TYR A 10 -8.39 -0.66 -18.86
CA TYR A 10 -8.59 0.69 -18.34
C TYR A 10 -10.07 1.04 -18.16
N VAL A 11 -10.94 0.65 -19.09
CA VAL A 11 -12.39 0.93 -19.00
C VAL A 11 -13.04 0.11 -17.89
N PHE A 12 -12.81 -1.20 -17.85
CA PHE A 12 -13.39 -2.06 -16.82
C PHE A 12 -12.79 -1.79 -15.44
N GLY A 13 -11.49 -1.49 -15.35
CA GLY A 13 -10.89 -1.07 -14.08
C GLY A 13 -11.52 0.21 -13.53
N MET A 14 -11.84 1.18 -14.39
CA MET A 14 -12.54 2.41 -13.99
C MET A 14 -13.98 2.14 -13.55
N ILE A 15 -14.72 1.30 -14.30
CA ILE A 15 -16.08 0.88 -13.92
C ILE A 15 -16.06 0.13 -12.58
N PHE A 16 -15.10 -0.77 -12.40
CA PHE A 16 -14.93 -1.54 -11.18
C PHE A 16 -14.70 -0.61 -9.99
N VAL A 17 -13.74 0.31 -10.06
CA VAL A 17 -13.42 1.17 -8.91
C VAL A 17 -14.58 2.11 -8.57
N ALA A 18 -15.30 2.61 -9.58
CA ALA A 18 -16.51 3.40 -9.37
C ALA A 18 -17.60 2.59 -8.65
N PHE A 19 -17.86 1.36 -9.11
CA PHE A 19 -18.81 0.46 -8.45
C PHE A 19 -18.37 0.12 -7.03
N TYR A 20 -17.09 -0.19 -6.82
CA TYR A 20 -16.55 -0.52 -5.51
C TYR A 20 -16.68 0.66 -4.54
N ILE A 21 -16.40 1.90 -4.96
CA ILE A 21 -16.61 3.10 -4.14
C ILE A 21 -18.08 3.26 -3.75
N LEU A 22 -18.99 3.09 -4.71
CA LEU A 22 -20.43 3.19 -4.45
C LEU A 22 -20.92 2.08 -3.52
N LEU A 23 -20.41 0.85 -3.67
CA LEU A 23 -20.72 -0.26 -2.78
C LEU A 23 -20.31 0.06 -1.34
N GLN A 24 -19.07 0.54 -1.13
CA GLN A 24 -18.63 0.95 0.20
C GLN A 24 -19.52 2.07 0.76
N TYR A 25 -19.79 3.10 -0.04
CA TYR A 25 -20.70 4.18 0.39
C TYR A 25 -22.07 3.65 0.82
N LEU A 26 -22.69 2.78 0.02
CA LEU A 26 -24.01 2.21 0.29
C LEU A 26 -24.03 1.38 1.59
N ILE A 27 -23.01 0.54 1.81
CA ILE A 27 -22.89 -0.27 3.03
C ILE A 27 -22.82 0.61 4.27
N GLY A 28 -21.97 1.64 4.25
CA GLY A 28 -21.86 2.53 5.40
C GLY A 28 -23.08 3.43 5.59
N ALA A 29 -23.69 3.92 4.52
CA ALA A 29 -24.93 4.69 4.60
C ALA A 29 -26.09 3.83 5.17
N ALA A 30 -26.11 2.53 4.86
CA ALA A 30 -26.99 1.55 5.48
C ALA A 30 -26.61 1.18 6.93
N PHE A 31 -25.46 1.59 7.44
CA PHE A 31 -25.10 1.38 8.84
C PHE A 31 -25.57 2.53 9.74
N PHE A 32 -25.51 3.80 9.29
CA PHE A 32 -25.87 4.97 10.11
C PHE A 32 -27.37 5.20 10.22
N LYS A 33 -27.92 5.38 11.44
CA LYS A 33 -29.37 5.59 11.65
C LYS A 33 -29.84 7.01 11.29
N LYS A 34 -28.92 7.97 11.15
CA LYS A 34 -29.17 9.38 10.82
C LYS A 34 -28.34 9.76 9.60
N LYS A 35 -28.70 10.86 8.94
CA LYS A 35 -27.94 11.44 7.83
C LYS A 35 -26.52 11.80 8.31
N GLY A 36 -25.53 10.99 7.95
CA GLY A 36 -24.12 11.27 8.14
C GLY A 36 -23.53 12.01 6.92
N SER A 37 -22.25 12.33 6.99
CA SER A 37 -21.51 12.89 5.86
C SER A 37 -21.14 11.79 4.85
N TYR A 38 -20.96 12.16 3.58
CA TYR A 38 -20.48 11.24 2.55
C TYR A 38 -19.17 10.52 2.94
N PRO A 39 -18.15 11.20 3.50
CA PRO A 39 -16.94 10.54 4.00
C PRO A 39 -17.18 9.57 5.15
N SER A 40 -17.99 9.94 6.15
CA SER A 40 -18.33 9.03 7.25
C SER A 40 -18.95 7.73 6.75
N HIS A 41 -19.90 7.83 5.80
CA HIS A 41 -20.53 6.66 5.20
C HIS A 41 -19.52 5.82 4.44
N PHE A 42 -18.70 6.41 3.56
CA PHE A 42 -17.71 5.67 2.80
C PHE A 42 -16.70 4.93 3.70
N ILE A 43 -16.12 5.61 4.71
CA ILE A 43 -15.13 5.01 5.62
C ILE A 43 -15.75 3.87 6.44
N ALA A 44 -16.97 4.07 6.97
CA ALA A 44 -17.66 3.03 7.73
C ALA A 44 -17.97 1.82 6.86
N GLY A 45 -18.39 2.04 5.61
CA GLY A 45 -18.65 0.96 4.66
C GLY A 45 -17.40 0.14 4.35
N PHE A 46 -16.29 0.82 4.06
CA PHE A 46 -14.98 0.19 3.85
C PHE A 46 -14.57 -0.70 5.05
N LEU A 47 -14.74 -0.20 6.28
CA LEU A 47 -14.42 -0.95 7.50
C LEU A 47 -15.34 -2.16 7.68
N ILE A 48 -16.65 -2.00 7.49
CA ILE A 48 -17.64 -3.09 7.62
C ILE A 48 -17.36 -4.17 6.58
N PHE A 49 -17.18 -3.78 5.32
CA PHE A 49 -16.88 -4.68 4.23
C PHE A 49 -15.59 -5.46 4.50
N SER A 50 -14.50 -4.74 4.81
CA SER A 50 -13.20 -5.35 5.09
C SER A 50 -13.24 -6.27 6.32
N PHE A 51 -14.05 -5.94 7.33
CA PHE A 51 -14.23 -6.78 8.51
C PHE A 51 -14.85 -8.12 8.14
N PHE A 52 -15.94 -8.12 7.36
CA PHE A 52 -16.57 -9.35 6.93
C PHE A 52 -15.69 -10.15 5.98
N VAL A 53 -14.97 -9.51 5.04
CA VAL A 53 -13.99 -10.23 4.19
C VAL A 53 -12.91 -10.90 5.04
N ALA A 54 -12.37 -10.21 6.05
CA ALA A 54 -11.36 -10.77 6.93
C ALA A 54 -11.88 -11.90 7.83
N LEU A 55 -13.12 -11.80 8.30
CA LEU A 55 -13.72 -12.74 9.26
C LEU A 55 -13.72 -14.19 8.75
N GLY A 56 -14.09 -14.42 7.49
CA GLY A 56 -14.00 -15.74 6.86
C GLY A 56 -12.75 -15.94 6.00
N GLY A 57 -12.21 -14.87 5.41
CA GLY A 57 -11.03 -14.94 4.55
C GLY A 57 -9.78 -15.41 5.28
N ILE A 58 -9.53 -14.93 6.51
CA ILE A 58 -8.35 -15.33 7.29
C ILE A 58 -8.40 -16.83 7.60
N PRO A 59 -9.49 -17.40 8.18
CA PRO A 59 -9.60 -18.85 8.37
C PRO A 59 -9.39 -19.66 7.09
N ILE A 60 -10.01 -19.27 5.97
CA ILE A 60 -9.87 -19.96 4.68
C ILE A 60 -8.40 -20.03 4.23
N GLN A 61 -7.66 -18.94 4.39
CA GLN A 61 -6.24 -18.86 4.06
C GLN A 61 -5.38 -19.69 5.01
N LEU A 62 -5.63 -19.62 6.33
CA LEU A 62 -4.86 -20.32 7.35
C LEU A 62 -5.02 -21.84 7.30
N ILE A 63 -6.19 -22.36 6.90
CA ILE A 63 -6.39 -23.80 6.69
C ILE A 63 -5.97 -24.26 5.29
N ASN A 64 -5.46 -23.34 4.45
CA ASN A 64 -5.12 -23.56 3.05
C ASN A 64 -6.26 -24.21 2.24
N ALA A 65 -7.50 -23.76 2.46
CA ALA A 65 -8.63 -24.24 1.66
C ALA A 65 -8.43 -23.86 0.18
N PRO A 66 -9.04 -24.59 -0.77
CA PRO A 66 -8.94 -24.27 -2.19
C PRO A 66 -9.28 -22.81 -2.45
N TRP A 67 -8.48 -22.11 -3.24
CA TRP A 67 -8.64 -20.66 -3.46
C TRP A 67 -10.05 -20.28 -3.94
N ILE A 68 -10.70 -21.14 -4.73
CA ILE A 68 -12.10 -20.94 -5.17
C ILE A 68 -13.08 -20.79 -4.00
N VAL A 69 -12.82 -21.40 -2.84
CA VAL A 69 -13.64 -21.24 -1.62
C VAL A 69 -13.59 -19.79 -1.13
N PHE A 70 -12.42 -19.16 -1.19
CA PHE A 70 -12.27 -17.73 -0.87
C PHE A 70 -13.11 -16.86 -1.81
N VAL A 71 -13.11 -17.15 -3.11
CA VAL A 71 -13.89 -16.40 -4.11
C VAL A 71 -15.39 -16.54 -3.84
N LEU A 72 -15.87 -17.77 -3.61
CA LEU A 72 -17.28 -18.02 -3.31
C LEU A 72 -17.70 -17.29 -2.03
N TYR A 73 -16.84 -17.32 -1.00
CA TYR A 73 -17.05 -16.57 0.23
C TYR A 73 -17.10 -15.05 0.00
N LEU A 74 -16.17 -14.50 -0.78
CA LEU A 74 -16.13 -13.08 -1.11
C LEU A 74 -17.40 -12.65 -1.86
N CYS A 75 -17.84 -13.42 -2.85
CA CYS A 75 -19.09 -13.19 -3.57
C CYS A 75 -20.30 -13.21 -2.61
N LEU A 76 -20.34 -14.18 -1.68
CA LEU A 76 -21.39 -14.26 -0.68
C LEU A 76 -21.40 -13.03 0.23
N VAL A 77 -20.24 -12.54 0.68
CA VAL A 77 -20.11 -11.32 1.48
C VAL A 77 -20.62 -10.09 0.72
N ILE A 78 -20.18 -9.92 -0.54
CA ILE A 78 -20.62 -8.80 -1.39
C ILE A 78 -22.14 -8.80 -1.57
N VAL A 79 -22.72 -9.94 -1.96
CA VAL A 79 -24.17 -10.06 -2.19
C VAL A 79 -24.95 -9.85 -0.89
N SER A 80 -24.51 -10.46 0.22
CA SER A 80 -25.18 -10.35 1.52
C SER A 80 -25.18 -8.91 2.03
N LEU A 81 -24.04 -8.22 1.97
CA LEU A 81 -23.94 -6.83 2.40
C LEU A 81 -24.72 -5.88 1.48
N PHE A 82 -24.71 -6.13 0.17
CA PHE A 82 -25.49 -5.34 -0.79
C PHE A 82 -27.00 -5.47 -0.53
N LEU A 83 -27.51 -6.70 -0.41
CA LEU A 83 -28.93 -6.97 -0.14
C LEU A 83 -29.35 -6.41 1.23
N TRP A 84 -28.53 -6.62 2.26
CA TRP A 84 -28.75 -6.04 3.58
C TRP A 84 -28.82 -4.52 3.53
N SER A 85 -27.92 -3.89 2.76
CA SER A 85 -27.88 -2.43 2.63
C SER A 85 -29.15 -1.89 1.99
N ILE A 86 -29.60 -2.49 0.88
CA ILE A 86 -30.85 -2.10 0.20
C ILE A 86 -32.05 -2.27 1.15
N TRP A 87 -32.17 -3.42 1.79
CA TRP A 87 -33.27 -3.71 2.71
C TRP A 87 -33.34 -2.67 3.84
N ARG A 88 -32.20 -2.38 4.46
CA ARG A 88 -32.12 -1.45 5.59
C ARG A 88 -32.43 -0.02 5.15
N LEU A 89 -31.89 0.43 4.02
CA LEU A 89 -32.16 1.76 3.47
C LEU A 89 -33.65 1.97 3.19
N LYS A 90 -34.32 0.98 2.58
CA LYS A 90 -35.77 0.99 2.36
C LYS A 90 -36.56 1.03 3.68
N LYS A 91 -36.22 0.17 4.63
CA LYS A 91 -36.92 0.07 5.93
C LYS A 91 -36.90 1.37 6.73
N ASN A 92 -35.77 2.08 6.72
CA ASN A 92 -35.60 3.27 7.55
C ASN A 92 -36.01 4.58 6.84
N SER A 93 -36.58 4.52 5.64
CA SER A 93 -36.92 5.70 4.82
C SER A 93 -35.76 6.71 4.72
N LEU A 94 -34.53 6.22 4.79
CA LEU A 94 -33.37 7.09 4.73
C LEU A 94 -33.30 7.64 3.32
N GLN A 95 -33.29 8.97 3.19
CA GLN A 95 -33.24 9.74 1.94
C GLN A 95 -31.91 9.56 1.18
N ILE A 96 -31.34 8.36 1.15
CA ILE A 96 -30.18 7.98 0.35
C ILE A 96 -30.65 7.54 -1.06
N VAL A 97 -31.97 7.44 -1.28
CA VAL A 97 -32.59 7.12 -2.58
C VAL A 97 -33.23 8.38 -3.19
N ASP A 98 -32.53 9.52 -3.16
CA ASP A 98 -32.84 10.60 -4.10
C ASP A 98 -32.27 10.23 -5.47
N LYS A 99 -33.01 10.50 -6.56
CA LYS A 99 -32.53 10.28 -7.95
C LYS A 99 -31.20 11.01 -8.21
N ASN A 100 -30.91 12.07 -7.45
CA ASN A 100 -29.69 12.86 -7.57
C ASN A 100 -28.56 12.48 -6.60
N GLU A 101 -28.71 11.44 -5.76
CA GLU A 101 -27.75 11.15 -4.69
C GLU A 101 -26.32 10.87 -5.21
N ILE A 102 -26.19 10.10 -6.29
CA ILE A 102 -24.88 9.82 -6.91
C ILE A 102 -24.27 11.10 -7.48
N LYS A 103 -25.08 11.93 -8.13
CA LYS A 103 -24.64 13.23 -8.67
C LYS A 103 -24.15 14.14 -7.54
N ASN A 104 -24.87 14.18 -6.41
CA ASN A 104 -24.50 14.96 -5.23
C ASN A 104 -23.24 14.41 -4.55
N PHE A 105 -23.07 13.08 -4.50
CA PHE A 105 -21.84 12.44 -4.02
C PHE A 105 -20.65 12.89 -4.87
N ILE A 106 -20.72 12.72 -6.21
CA ILE A 106 -19.64 13.12 -7.11
C ILE A 106 -19.37 14.63 -7.00
N ALA A 107 -20.41 15.46 -7.02
CA ALA A 107 -20.27 16.91 -6.90
C ALA A 107 -19.66 17.33 -5.56
N SER A 108 -19.87 16.58 -4.47
CA SER A 108 -19.30 16.92 -3.16
C SER A 108 -17.90 16.34 -2.92
N GLN A 109 -17.46 15.36 -3.73
CA GLN A 109 -16.17 14.67 -3.58
C GLN A 109 -15.25 14.77 -4.82
N TRP A 110 -15.61 15.58 -5.81
CA TRP A 110 -14.87 15.70 -7.08
C TRP A 110 -13.39 16.06 -6.87
N PHE A 111 -13.08 16.88 -5.86
CA PHE A 111 -11.71 17.30 -5.59
C PHE A 111 -10.89 16.14 -4.98
N VAL A 112 -11.50 15.31 -4.15
CA VAL A 112 -10.85 14.08 -3.63
C VAL A 112 -10.56 13.12 -4.79
N ILE A 113 -11.50 12.97 -5.72
CA ILE A 113 -11.31 12.20 -6.95
C ILE A 113 -10.15 12.77 -7.77
N PHE A 114 -10.11 14.08 -7.96
CA PHE A 114 -9.02 14.77 -8.65
C PHE A 114 -7.67 14.50 -7.97
N VAL A 115 -7.56 14.68 -6.66
CA VAL A 115 -6.34 14.41 -5.88
C VAL A 115 -5.89 12.96 -6.06
N GLY A 116 -6.81 12.00 -6.02
CA GLY A 116 -6.50 10.59 -6.23
C GLY A 116 -5.89 10.31 -7.61
N PHE A 117 -6.51 10.81 -8.68
CA PHE A 117 -5.95 10.63 -10.03
C PHE A 117 -4.66 11.41 -10.25
N PHE A 118 -4.55 12.59 -9.66
CA PHE A 118 -3.34 13.39 -9.74
C PHE A 118 -2.14 12.67 -9.11
N LEU A 119 -2.34 12.04 -7.94
CA LEU A 119 -1.30 11.25 -7.27
C LEU A 119 -0.94 9.96 -8.05
N VAL A 120 -1.91 9.31 -8.69
CA VAL A 120 -1.62 8.23 -9.65
C VAL A 120 -0.79 8.75 -10.82
N GLY A 121 -1.10 9.93 -11.36
CA GLY A 121 -0.30 10.58 -12.41
C GLY A 121 1.13 10.89 -11.96
N ILE A 122 1.33 11.36 -10.72
CA ILE A 122 2.68 11.54 -10.15
C ILE A 122 3.39 10.20 -9.98
N SER A 123 2.70 9.13 -9.61
CA SER A 123 3.34 7.80 -9.49
C SER A 123 4.06 7.37 -10.77
N PHE A 124 3.56 7.81 -11.93
CA PHE A 124 4.14 7.52 -13.24
C PHE A 124 5.45 8.26 -13.52
N SER A 125 5.75 9.37 -12.82
CA SER A 125 7.08 9.97 -12.87
C SER A 125 8.14 9.19 -12.09
N HIS A 126 7.74 8.22 -11.25
CA HIS A 126 8.62 7.32 -10.50
C HIS A 126 8.83 5.98 -11.23
N ILE A 127 9.08 6.04 -12.54
CA ILE A 127 9.22 4.84 -13.38
C ILE A 127 10.37 3.93 -12.93
N SER A 128 11.45 4.52 -12.37
CA SER A 128 12.58 3.78 -11.80
C SER A 128 12.14 2.82 -10.69
N TYR A 129 11.30 3.29 -9.76
CA TYR A 129 10.71 2.43 -8.74
C TYR A 129 9.73 1.42 -9.35
N LEU A 130 8.84 1.85 -10.25
CA LEU A 130 7.85 0.95 -10.86
C LEU A 130 8.51 -0.20 -11.64
N TRP A 131 9.61 0.06 -12.35
CA TRP A 131 10.30 -0.94 -13.16
C TRP A 131 11.29 -1.78 -12.36
N MET A 132 11.90 -1.22 -11.30
CA MET A 132 12.56 -1.98 -10.26
C MET A 132 11.56 -2.79 -9.40
N ASN A 133 10.27 -2.74 -9.74
CA ASN A 133 9.20 -3.48 -9.08
C ASN A 133 9.12 -3.13 -7.59
N ASN A 134 9.20 -1.82 -7.32
CA ASN A 134 9.09 -1.20 -6.01
C ASN A 134 10.10 -1.78 -5.01
N ASN A 135 11.39 -1.66 -5.35
CA ASN A 135 12.49 -2.32 -4.65
C ASN A 135 12.30 -3.84 -4.57
N MET A 136 11.86 -4.41 -5.70
CA MET A 136 11.55 -5.83 -5.88
C MET A 136 10.32 -6.34 -5.13
N ASP A 137 9.75 -5.59 -4.17
CA ASP A 137 8.62 -6.02 -3.34
C ASP A 137 7.36 -6.38 -4.15
N ASP A 138 7.17 -5.80 -5.34
CA ASP A 138 6.03 -6.13 -6.20
C ASP A 138 6.03 -7.60 -6.66
N GLY A 139 7.19 -8.26 -6.69
CA GLY A 139 7.24 -9.70 -6.94
C GLY A 139 6.40 -10.49 -5.95
N PHE A 140 6.36 -10.04 -4.69
CA PHE A 140 5.48 -10.62 -3.69
C PHE A 140 4.04 -10.12 -3.89
N TYR A 141 3.82 -8.80 -3.91
CA TYR A 141 2.47 -8.24 -3.85
C TYR A 141 1.67 -8.41 -5.14
N LEU A 142 2.23 -8.05 -6.30
CA LEU A 142 1.59 -8.30 -7.59
C LEU A 142 1.63 -9.79 -7.93
N GLY A 143 2.71 -10.48 -7.56
CA GLY A 143 2.80 -11.94 -7.70
C GLY A 143 1.68 -12.65 -6.95
N TRP A 144 1.28 -12.18 -5.76
CA TRP A 144 0.19 -12.81 -5.00
C TRP A 144 -1.12 -12.68 -5.75
N VAL A 145 -1.44 -11.46 -6.19
CA VAL A 145 -2.69 -11.13 -6.90
C VAL A 145 -2.85 -11.94 -8.19
N SER A 146 -1.77 -12.16 -8.91
CA SER A 146 -1.74 -12.85 -10.21
C SER A 146 -1.66 -14.37 -10.10
N SER A 147 -0.85 -14.90 -9.16
CA SER A 147 -0.47 -16.31 -9.16
C SER A 147 -1.30 -17.20 -8.24
N ILE A 148 -1.90 -16.63 -7.18
CA ILE A 148 -2.67 -17.44 -6.22
C ILE A 148 -3.86 -18.20 -6.84
N PRO A 149 -4.60 -17.66 -7.84
CA PRO A 149 -5.73 -18.39 -8.44
C PRO A 149 -5.32 -19.66 -9.18
N TYR A 150 -4.05 -19.75 -9.58
CA TYR A 150 -3.50 -20.79 -10.45
C TYR A 150 -2.55 -21.73 -9.71
N SER A 151 -2.33 -21.51 -8.41
CA SER A 151 -1.35 -22.30 -7.68
C SER A 151 -1.85 -23.69 -7.27
N LYS A 152 -1.03 -24.70 -7.54
CA LYS A 152 -1.22 -26.09 -7.08
C LYS A 152 -1.17 -26.25 -5.56
N SER A 153 -0.41 -25.41 -4.85
CA SER A 153 -0.26 -25.49 -3.38
C SER A 153 -1.18 -24.53 -2.62
N GLY A 154 -2.12 -23.88 -3.32
CA GLY A 154 -3.02 -22.90 -2.73
C GLY A 154 -2.26 -21.73 -2.11
N PHE A 155 -2.74 -21.24 -0.97
CA PHE A 155 -2.21 -20.09 -0.21
C PHE A 155 -0.79 -20.28 0.29
N TYR A 156 -0.25 -21.50 0.28
CA TYR A 156 1.13 -21.78 0.68
C TYR A 156 2.09 -21.73 -0.50
N THR A 157 1.89 -20.77 -1.41
CA THR A 157 2.75 -20.61 -2.58
C THR A 157 3.45 -19.29 -2.51
N HIS A 158 4.78 -19.30 -2.58
CA HIS A 158 5.56 -18.09 -2.60
C HIS A 158 5.32 -17.35 -3.93
N PRO A 159 4.80 -16.10 -3.92
CA PRO A 159 4.29 -15.48 -5.12
C PRO A 159 5.34 -15.09 -6.17
N SER A 160 6.55 -14.73 -5.75
CA SER A 160 7.60 -14.33 -6.70
C SER A 160 8.27 -15.53 -7.39
N THR A 161 8.33 -16.69 -6.73
CA THR A 161 9.14 -17.84 -7.17
C THR A 161 8.29 -19.01 -7.66
N GLY A 162 7.08 -19.21 -7.11
CA GLY A 162 6.21 -20.35 -7.42
C GLY A 162 6.45 -21.58 -6.56
N TYR A 163 7.33 -21.49 -5.58
CA TYR A 163 7.57 -22.60 -4.65
C TYR A 163 6.43 -22.77 -3.66
N ALA A 164 6.14 -24.01 -3.31
CA ALA A 164 5.36 -24.28 -2.11
C ALA A 164 6.20 -23.90 -0.88
N SER A 165 5.59 -23.16 0.04
CA SER A 165 6.14 -22.77 1.34
C SER A 165 5.34 -23.44 2.47
N ASN A 166 5.63 -23.07 3.71
CA ASN A 166 4.98 -23.60 4.91
C ASN A 166 4.21 -22.49 5.66
N LEU A 167 3.33 -22.90 6.58
CA LEU A 167 2.51 -21.97 7.36
C LEU A 167 3.34 -20.97 8.17
N SER A 168 4.44 -21.41 8.81
CA SER A 168 5.28 -20.52 9.63
C SER A 168 5.93 -19.40 8.82
N SER A 169 6.46 -19.72 7.63
CA SER A 169 7.07 -18.74 6.72
C SER A 169 6.03 -17.77 6.14
N MET A 170 4.78 -18.21 6.02
CA MET A 170 3.72 -17.46 5.35
C MET A 170 2.72 -16.79 6.30
N PHE A 171 2.79 -17.05 7.61
CA PHE A 171 1.75 -16.66 8.56
C PHE A 171 1.38 -15.17 8.52
N SER A 172 2.38 -14.29 8.54
CA SER A 172 2.17 -12.84 8.49
C SER A 172 1.43 -12.37 7.23
N TYR A 173 1.57 -13.11 6.14
CA TYR A 173 0.89 -12.85 4.87
C TYR A 173 -0.47 -13.54 4.76
N LEU A 174 -0.65 -14.69 5.41
CA LEU A 174 -1.92 -15.44 5.44
C LEU A 174 -2.99 -14.78 6.31
N VAL A 175 -2.61 -13.87 7.19
CA VAL A 175 -3.54 -13.00 7.90
C VAL A 175 -4.02 -11.84 7.01
N ASN A 176 -3.34 -11.56 5.90
CA ASN A 176 -3.73 -10.53 4.95
C ASN A 176 -4.77 -11.06 3.95
N THR A 177 -5.98 -10.50 3.95
CA THR A 177 -7.02 -10.86 2.98
C THR A 177 -7.12 -9.88 1.81
N GLY A 178 -6.47 -8.72 1.90
CA GLY A 178 -6.51 -7.67 0.86
C GLY A 178 -5.94 -8.12 -0.48
N TYR A 179 -4.83 -8.86 -0.49
CA TYR A 179 -4.25 -9.34 -1.75
C TYR A 179 -5.06 -10.47 -2.39
N SER A 180 -5.68 -11.34 -1.57
CA SER A 180 -6.59 -12.38 -2.06
C SER A 180 -7.90 -11.79 -2.58
N GLU A 181 -8.38 -10.71 -1.97
CA GLU A 181 -9.50 -9.91 -2.47
C GLU A 181 -9.17 -9.34 -3.87
N TYR A 182 -8.01 -8.71 -4.03
CA TYR A 182 -7.56 -8.22 -5.35
C TYR A 182 -7.41 -9.34 -6.37
N ALA A 183 -6.87 -10.50 -5.96
CA ALA A 183 -6.73 -11.67 -6.82
C ALA A 183 -8.08 -12.15 -7.36
N ALA A 184 -9.11 -12.19 -6.50
CA ALA A 184 -10.46 -12.57 -6.89
C ALA A 184 -11.03 -11.61 -7.94
N TYR A 185 -10.86 -10.30 -7.77
CA TYR A 185 -11.32 -9.32 -8.76
C TYR A 185 -10.58 -9.43 -10.10
N VAL A 186 -9.25 -9.51 -10.06
CA VAL A 186 -8.42 -9.72 -11.26
C VAL A 186 -8.83 -10.98 -12.01
N TYR A 187 -9.05 -12.09 -11.29
CA TYR A 187 -9.45 -13.37 -11.86
C TYR A 187 -10.87 -13.36 -12.46
N LEU A 188 -11.84 -12.77 -11.75
CA LEU A 188 -13.25 -12.73 -12.17
C LEU A 188 -13.44 -11.80 -13.37
N PHE A 189 -12.78 -10.64 -13.36
CA PHE A 189 -12.91 -9.63 -14.42
C PHE A 189 -11.81 -9.73 -15.49
N LYS A 190 -10.89 -10.71 -15.41
CA LYS A 190 -9.79 -10.93 -16.37
C LYS A 190 -8.96 -9.66 -16.61
N LEU A 191 -8.73 -8.89 -15.56
CA LEU A 191 -7.94 -7.66 -15.60
C LEU A 191 -6.45 -7.99 -15.53
N ASN A 192 -5.61 -7.13 -16.09
CA ASN A 192 -4.18 -7.18 -15.92
C ASN A 192 -3.82 -6.71 -14.50
N THR A 193 -3.07 -7.53 -13.78
CA THR A 193 -2.73 -7.30 -12.37
C THR A 193 -1.98 -5.98 -12.15
N SER A 194 -1.02 -5.65 -13.01
CA SER A 194 -0.24 -4.41 -12.86
C SER A 194 -1.10 -3.17 -13.02
N VAL A 195 -1.91 -3.10 -14.09
CA VAL A 195 -2.84 -1.97 -14.31
C VAL A 195 -3.85 -1.88 -13.18
N PHE A 196 -4.46 -3.02 -12.79
CA PHE A 196 -5.45 -3.07 -11.72
C PHE A 196 -4.90 -2.52 -10.39
N CYS A 197 -3.72 -2.99 -9.98
CA CYS A 197 -3.12 -2.58 -8.72
C CYS A 197 -2.52 -1.16 -8.80
N ARG A 198 -1.61 -0.91 -9.75
CA ARG A 198 -0.84 0.35 -9.83
C ARG A 198 -1.69 1.57 -10.21
N VAL A 199 -2.83 1.38 -10.88
CA VAL A 199 -3.74 2.48 -11.24
C VAL A 199 -4.96 2.49 -10.32
N PHE A 200 -5.79 1.45 -10.38
CA PHE A 200 -7.14 1.52 -9.81
C PHE A 200 -7.16 1.30 -8.30
N MET A 201 -6.40 0.33 -7.78
CA MET A 201 -6.30 0.14 -6.32
C MET A 201 -5.42 1.20 -5.66
N ALA A 202 -4.41 1.74 -6.36
CA ALA A 202 -3.68 2.92 -5.91
C ALA A 202 -4.62 4.12 -5.79
N PHE A 203 -5.41 4.42 -6.84
CA PHE A 203 -6.45 5.45 -6.82
C PHE A 203 -7.42 5.26 -5.65
N PHE A 204 -7.95 4.03 -5.46
CA PHE A 204 -8.87 3.73 -4.38
C PHE A 204 -8.26 4.06 -3.00
N ASN A 205 -7.00 3.71 -2.77
CA ASN A 205 -6.32 3.97 -1.51
C ASN A 205 -5.99 5.46 -1.29
N TYR A 206 -5.66 6.20 -2.34
CA TYR A 206 -5.58 7.67 -2.25
C TYR A 206 -6.93 8.29 -1.95
N PHE A 207 -8.00 7.84 -2.63
CA PHE A 207 -9.36 8.29 -2.41
C PHE A 207 -9.78 8.02 -0.95
N LEU A 208 -9.54 6.83 -0.42
CA LEU A 208 -9.80 6.50 1.00
C LEU A 208 -9.06 7.41 1.96
N SER A 209 -7.77 7.69 1.72
CA SER A 209 -6.99 8.66 2.49
C SER A 209 -7.65 10.05 2.44
N GLY A 210 -8.08 10.49 1.25
CA GLY A 210 -8.69 11.81 1.06
C GLY A 210 -10.06 11.94 1.74
N MET A 211 -10.87 10.87 1.73
CA MET A 211 -12.12 10.81 2.49
C MET A 211 -11.84 10.86 4.00
N LEU A 212 -10.80 10.17 4.48
CA LEU A 212 -10.40 10.21 5.89
C LEU A 212 -9.96 11.60 6.34
N VAL A 213 -9.08 12.26 5.57
CA VAL A 213 -8.66 13.65 5.82
C VAL A 213 -9.86 14.60 5.80
N THR A 214 -10.77 14.41 4.85
CA THR A 214 -12.00 15.20 4.75
C THR A 214 -12.84 15.04 6.01
N GLU A 215 -13.07 13.82 6.49
CA GLU A 215 -13.85 13.58 7.72
C GLU A 215 -13.15 14.11 8.97
N PHE A 216 -11.82 14.03 9.01
CA PHE A 216 -11.02 14.56 10.11
C PHE A 216 -11.07 16.09 10.16
N SER A 217 -10.98 16.75 9.01
CA SER A 217 -11.09 18.20 8.91
C SER A 217 -12.46 18.70 9.38
N ARG A 218 -13.55 17.99 9.03
CA ARG A 218 -14.90 18.29 9.53
C ARG A 218 -14.99 18.23 11.04
N PHE A 219 -14.38 17.20 11.63
CA PHE A 219 -14.32 17.07 13.08
C PHE A 219 -13.58 18.25 13.72
N ILE A 220 -12.38 18.57 13.27
CA ILE A 220 -11.60 19.70 13.81
C ILE A 220 -12.36 21.02 13.64
N CYS A 221 -12.84 21.33 12.43
CA CYS A 221 -13.52 22.60 12.15
C CYS A 221 -14.77 22.78 13.02
N LYS A 222 -15.53 21.70 13.24
CA LYS A 222 -16.69 21.73 14.15
C LYS A 222 -16.27 22.05 15.58
N GLU A 223 -15.20 21.44 16.07
CA GLU A 223 -14.70 21.64 17.43
C GLU A 223 -14.01 23.01 17.63
N THR A 224 -13.45 23.59 16.58
CA THR A 224 -12.93 24.97 16.57
C THR A 224 -14.03 26.02 16.31
N LYS A 225 -15.27 25.60 16.05
CA LYS A 225 -16.39 26.45 15.61
C LYS A 225 -16.09 27.23 14.33
N PHE A 226 -15.23 26.69 13.48
CA PHE A 226 -14.94 27.23 12.18
C PHE A 226 -16.06 26.86 11.20
N GLU A 227 -16.86 27.84 10.80
CA GLU A 227 -18.00 27.66 9.90
C GLU A 227 -17.56 27.72 8.44
N ILE A 228 -17.56 26.58 7.76
CA ILE A 228 -17.45 26.52 6.30
C ILE A 228 -18.58 25.67 5.72
N THR A 229 -18.96 25.98 4.48
CA THR A 229 -19.94 25.17 3.76
C THR A 229 -19.42 23.75 3.60
N GLU A 230 -20.32 22.77 3.77
CA GLU A 230 -20.04 21.33 3.68
C GLU A 230 -19.24 20.93 2.43
N PHE A 231 -19.48 21.61 1.31
CA PHE A 231 -18.77 21.42 0.05
C PHE A 231 -17.27 21.69 0.13
N TYR A 232 -16.81 22.56 1.04
CA TYR A 232 -15.39 22.95 1.11
C TYR A 232 -14.51 21.98 1.88
N TYR A 233 -15.06 21.02 2.62
CA TYR A 233 -14.22 20.08 3.38
C TYR A 233 -13.34 19.17 2.50
N GLN A 234 -13.80 18.84 1.29
CA GLN A 234 -13.04 18.00 0.35
C GLN A 234 -11.65 18.56 0.03
N TYR A 235 -11.51 19.88 0.08
CA TYR A 235 -10.27 20.58 -0.24
C TYR A 235 -9.13 20.31 0.76
N PHE A 236 -9.44 19.89 1.99
CA PHE A 236 -8.40 19.48 2.94
C PHE A 236 -7.61 18.26 2.48
N SER A 237 -8.14 17.44 1.56
CA SER A 237 -7.41 16.33 0.94
C SER A 237 -6.15 16.77 0.16
N LEU A 238 -5.98 18.07 -0.12
CA LEU A 238 -4.77 18.64 -0.73
C LEU A 238 -3.49 18.27 0.01
N VAL A 239 -3.56 18.03 1.33
CA VAL A 239 -2.39 17.60 2.11
C VAL A 239 -1.75 16.32 1.55
N LEU A 240 -2.52 15.46 0.88
CA LEU A 240 -2.00 14.24 0.27
C LEU A 240 -1.05 14.54 -0.90
N ILE A 241 -1.23 15.67 -1.60
CA ILE A 241 -0.29 16.10 -2.65
C ILE A 241 1.07 16.48 -2.05
N LEU A 242 1.11 16.97 -0.81
CA LEU A 242 2.37 17.21 -0.10
C LEU A 242 3.10 15.90 0.22
N PHE A 243 2.36 14.83 0.52
CA PHE A 243 2.95 13.51 0.75
C PHE A 243 3.46 12.88 -0.55
N GLY A 244 2.89 13.28 -1.70
CA GLY A 244 3.33 12.87 -3.03
C GLY A 244 4.61 13.53 -3.53
N ILE A 245 5.33 14.29 -2.70
CA ILE A 245 6.63 14.85 -3.07
C ILE A 245 7.65 13.70 -3.13
N PRO A 246 8.57 13.67 -4.12
CA PRO A 246 9.58 12.62 -4.21
C PRO A 246 10.30 12.39 -2.89
N PHE A 247 10.38 11.13 -2.47
CA PHE A 247 10.88 10.76 -1.16
C PHE A 247 12.35 11.18 -0.94
N SER A 248 13.20 11.00 -1.95
CA SER A 248 14.61 11.41 -1.92
C SER A 248 14.81 12.90 -1.63
N LEU A 249 13.87 13.76 -2.04
CA LEU A 249 13.86 15.18 -1.72
C LEU A 249 13.44 15.45 -0.28
N VAL A 250 12.43 14.73 0.18
CA VAL A 250 11.88 14.90 1.52
C VAL A 250 12.92 14.48 2.58
N GLU A 251 13.66 13.41 2.31
CA GLU A 251 14.73 12.92 3.17
C GLU A 251 16.04 13.71 2.98
N GLY A 252 16.52 13.90 1.74
CA GLY A 252 17.77 14.60 1.44
C GLY A 252 17.72 16.12 1.69
N GLY A 253 16.53 16.72 1.62
CA GLY A 253 16.30 18.14 1.93
C GLY A 253 15.99 18.41 3.41
N ALA A 254 16.05 17.39 4.28
CA ALA A 254 15.70 17.46 5.70
C ALA A 254 14.28 18.03 5.96
N LEU A 255 13.33 17.76 5.06
CA LEU A 255 11.94 18.20 5.24
C LEU A 255 11.23 17.34 6.25
N ILE A 256 11.21 16.01 6.12
CA ILE A 256 10.68 15.08 7.14
C ILE A 256 11.35 13.72 6.94
N SER A 257 11.81 13.06 8.00
CA SER A 257 12.41 11.71 7.89
C SER A 257 11.36 10.62 7.96
N VAL A 258 10.87 10.17 6.80
CA VAL A 258 9.79 9.17 6.68
C VAL A 258 10.30 7.88 6.05
N GLN A 259 10.46 6.80 6.81
CA GLN A 259 10.88 5.50 6.26
C GLN A 259 9.96 5.05 5.11
N ASP A 260 10.54 4.55 4.02
CA ASP A 260 9.87 4.03 2.82
C ASP A 260 8.96 5.04 2.10
N GLY A 261 9.21 6.36 2.17
CA GLY A 261 8.32 7.39 1.60
C GLY A 261 7.88 7.11 0.15
N TRP A 262 8.76 6.47 -0.63
CA TRP A 262 8.48 5.99 -1.99
C TRP A 262 7.21 5.14 -2.12
N GLN A 263 6.80 4.36 -1.10
CA GLN A 263 5.57 3.55 -1.20
C GLN A 263 4.30 4.41 -1.26
N PHE A 264 4.31 5.62 -0.69
CA PHE A 264 3.21 6.55 -0.89
C PHE A 264 3.15 6.94 -2.36
N ASN A 265 4.29 7.18 -3.01
CA ASN A 265 4.37 7.64 -4.40
C ASN A 265 4.04 6.55 -5.43
N SER A 266 4.62 5.36 -5.33
CA SER A 266 4.55 4.33 -6.39
C SER A 266 3.84 3.02 -5.99
N ALA A 267 3.54 2.83 -4.71
CA ALA A 267 3.00 1.56 -4.19
C ALA A 267 1.76 1.73 -3.29
N MET A 268 0.99 2.82 -3.44
CA MET A 268 -0.15 3.12 -2.56
C MET A 268 -1.21 2.00 -2.51
N TYR A 269 -1.25 1.12 -3.52
CA TYR A 269 -2.12 -0.06 -3.55
C TYR A 269 -1.78 -1.14 -2.52
N TYR A 270 -0.57 -1.13 -1.93
CA TYR A 270 -0.21 -2.05 -0.85
C TYR A 270 -1.15 -1.88 0.34
N GLY A 271 -1.61 -2.99 0.91
CA GLY A 271 -2.44 -2.98 2.13
C GLY A 271 -1.72 -2.36 3.33
N SER A 272 -0.38 -2.45 3.37
CA SER A 272 0.46 -1.81 4.38
C SER A 272 0.38 -0.28 4.36
N ASN A 273 0.11 0.35 3.20
CA ASN A 273 0.02 1.81 3.12
C ASN A 273 -1.21 2.37 3.83
N LEU A 274 -2.32 1.62 3.90
CA LEU A 274 -3.44 2.01 4.77
C LEU A 274 -2.97 2.14 6.23
N THR A 275 -2.23 1.14 6.72
CA THR A 275 -1.77 1.10 8.10
C THR A 275 -0.69 2.14 8.37
N ARG A 276 0.16 2.44 7.39
CA ARG A 276 1.30 3.34 7.51
C ARG A 276 0.96 4.81 7.32
N VAL A 277 0.06 5.16 6.40
CA VAL A 277 -0.27 6.56 6.09
C VAL A 277 -1.46 7.01 6.93
N ASN A 278 -2.45 6.14 7.10
CA ASN A 278 -3.73 6.48 7.70
C ASN A 278 -3.96 5.83 9.06
N GLY A 279 -3.09 4.93 9.54
CA GLY A 279 -3.43 4.05 10.67
C GLY A 279 -3.76 4.80 11.96
N ILE A 280 -2.91 5.74 12.38
CA ILE A 280 -3.16 6.54 13.60
C ILE A 280 -4.36 7.47 13.37
N LEU A 281 -4.43 8.13 12.20
CA LEU A 281 -5.53 9.02 11.84
C LEU A 281 -6.91 8.32 11.81
N LEU A 282 -6.94 7.07 11.34
CA LEU A 282 -8.14 6.23 11.29
C LEU A 282 -8.57 5.87 12.71
N LEU A 283 -7.65 5.36 13.54
CA LEU A 283 -7.93 4.99 14.92
C LEU A 283 -8.44 6.19 15.72
N ILE A 284 -7.72 7.32 15.67
CA ILE A 284 -8.05 8.50 16.47
C ILE A 284 -9.39 9.13 16.06
N LEU A 285 -9.77 9.13 14.77
CA LEU A 285 -11.04 9.69 14.28
C LEU A 285 -12.27 9.08 14.97
N PHE A 286 -12.30 7.75 15.11
CA PHE A 286 -13.43 7.06 15.73
C PHE A 286 -13.48 7.28 17.24
N PHE A 287 -12.32 7.47 17.86
CA PHE A 287 -12.22 7.58 19.31
C PHE A 287 -12.49 8.98 19.83
N LEU A 288 -12.09 10.03 19.08
CA LEU A 288 -12.29 11.42 19.50
C LEU A 288 -13.75 11.80 19.71
N ARG A 289 -14.69 11.10 19.07
CA ARG A 289 -16.14 11.37 19.22
C ARG A 289 -16.76 10.75 20.47
N THR A 290 -16.04 9.88 21.18
CA THR A 290 -16.59 9.14 22.33
C THR A 290 -16.48 9.98 23.60
N LYS A 291 -17.56 10.13 24.37
CA LYS A 291 -17.50 10.89 25.65
C LYS A 291 -16.85 10.09 26.77
N LYS A 292 -17.18 8.80 26.84
CA LYS A 292 -16.68 7.83 27.82
C LYS A 292 -16.43 6.50 27.10
N ILE A 293 -15.42 5.77 27.57
CA ILE A 293 -15.12 4.43 27.06
C ILE A 293 -16.19 3.47 27.58
N ASN A 294 -16.86 2.79 26.65
CA ASN A 294 -17.86 1.77 26.93
C ASN A 294 -17.56 0.50 26.11
N LEU A 295 -18.32 -0.58 26.33
CA LEU A 295 -18.13 -1.83 25.60
C LEU A 295 -18.23 -1.64 24.07
N GLN A 296 -19.12 -0.76 23.60
CA GLN A 296 -19.23 -0.45 22.16
C GLN A 296 -17.95 0.18 21.60
N THR A 297 -17.29 1.05 22.38
CA THR A 297 -16.01 1.64 22.02
C THR A 297 -14.94 0.55 21.89
N ILE A 298 -14.86 -0.34 22.89
CA ILE A 298 -13.89 -1.46 22.90
C ILE A 298 -14.11 -2.38 21.69
N LEU A 299 -15.36 -2.78 21.43
CA LEU A 299 -15.69 -3.63 20.28
C LEU A 299 -15.39 -2.94 18.94
N SER A 300 -15.60 -1.62 18.85
CA SER A 300 -15.26 -0.85 17.65
C SER A 300 -13.75 -0.79 17.43
N VAL A 301 -12.95 -0.59 18.50
CA VAL A 301 -11.48 -0.65 18.45
C VAL A 301 -11.02 -2.01 17.95
N ALA A 302 -11.57 -3.08 18.52
CA ALA A 302 -11.22 -4.45 18.15
C ALA A 302 -11.56 -4.73 16.67
N ALA A 303 -12.72 -4.28 16.20
CA ALA A 303 -13.13 -4.45 14.79
C ALA A 303 -12.23 -3.65 13.83
N ILE A 304 -11.93 -2.38 14.12
CA ILE A 304 -11.02 -1.55 13.30
C ILE A 304 -9.61 -2.15 13.31
N GLY A 305 -9.12 -2.56 14.49
CA GLY A 305 -7.82 -3.22 14.63
C GLY A 305 -7.73 -4.51 13.82
N PHE A 306 -8.78 -5.34 13.86
CA PHE A 306 -8.86 -6.56 13.04
C PHE A 306 -8.81 -6.26 11.54
N VAL A 307 -9.52 -5.21 11.08
CA VAL A 307 -9.45 -4.74 9.68
C VAL A 307 -8.05 -4.25 9.32
N MET A 308 -7.38 -3.50 10.20
CA MET A 308 -6.02 -3.03 9.91
C MET A 308 -5.04 -4.19 9.82
N VAL A 309 -5.12 -5.17 10.73
CA VAL A 309 -4.31 -6.39 10.71
C VAL A 309 -4.55 -7.21 9.44
N SER A 310 -5.81 -7.29 8.97
CA SER A 310 -6.14 -7.99 7.72
C SER A 310 -5.62 -7.29 6.45
N LYS A 311 -5.18 -6.04 6.56
CA LYS A 311 -4.47 -5.32 5.48
C LYS A 311 -2.96 -5.32 5.67
N SER A 312 -2.46 -5.41 6.91
CA SER A 312 -1.06 -5.68 7.22
C SER A 312 -0.84 -5.90 8.73
N THR A 313 -0.06 -6.93 9.10
CA THR A 313 0.30 -7.21 10.50
C THR A 313 1.16 -6.11 11.12
N ILE A 314 1.78 -5.23 10.33
CA ILE A 314 2.50 -4.05 10.82
C ILE A 314 1.60 -3.07 11.60
N ALA A 315 0.27 -3.24 11.52
CA ALA A 315 -0.69 -2.45 12.30
C ALA A 315 -0.65 -2.73 13.80
N ILE A 316 -0.21 -3.93 14.23
CA ILE A 316 -0.30 -4.39 15.62
C ILE A 316 0.27 -3.38 16.63
N PRO A 317 1.50 -2.85 16.46
CA PRO A 317 2.07 -1.93 17.44
C PRO A 317 1.30 -0.60 17.46
N SER A 318 0.83 -0.12 16.28
CA SER A 318 -0.01 1.09 16.20
C SER A 318 -1.33 0.92 16.96
N ILE A 319 -1.99 -0.24 16.85
CA ILE A 319 -3.24 -0.54 17.55
C ILE A 319 -3.01 -0.52 19.07
N ILE A 320 -1.93 -1.14 19.55
CA ILE A 320 -1.57 -1.21 20.97
C ILE A 320 -1.33 0.20 21.52
N ILE A 321 -0.40 0.95 20.93
CA ILE A 321 -0.03 2.28 21.43
C ILE A 321 -1.19 3.28 21.33
N CYS A 322 -1.98 3.24 20.25
CA CYS A 322 -3.13 4.13 20.11
C CYS A 322 -4.23 3.80 21.13
N SER A 323 -4.48 2.52 21.42
CA SER A 323 -5.48 2.12 22.40
C SER A 323 -5.10 2.59 23.80
N LEU A 324 -3.84 2.38 24.22
CA LEU A 324 -3.32 2.88 25.49
C LEU A 324 -3.33 4.41 25.55
N SER A 325 -2.88 5.07 24.49
CA SER A 325 -2.85 6.54 24.42
C SER A 325 -4.24 7.15 24.50
N PHE A 326 -5.24 6.51 23.87
CA PHE A 326 -6.61 6.98 23.92
C PHE A 326 -7.23 6.80 25.31
N LEU A 327 -6.96 5.67 25.97
CA LEU A 327 -7.36 5.43 27.36
C LEU A 327 -6.80 6.52 28.28
N ILE A 328 -5.48 6.77 28.21
CA ILE A 328 -4.80 7.80 28.99
C ILE A 328 -5.40 9.19 28.69
N ALA A 329 -5.57 9.56 27.41
CA ALA A 329 -6.12 10.85 27.04
C ALA A 329 -7.57 11.04 27.53
N CYS A 330 -8.39 10.00 27.55
CA CYS A 330 -9.74 10.06 28.12
C CYS A 330 -9.71 10.32 29.62
N LEU A 331 -8.83 9.64 30.36
CA LEU A 331 -8.72 9.77 31.82
C LEU A 331 -8.20 11.16 32.22
N VAL A 332 -7.21 11.68 31.50
CA VAL A 332 -6.69 13.04 31.76
C VAL A 332 -7.75 14.10 31.46
N THR A 333 -8.61 13.89 30.47
CA THR A 333 -9.61 14.88 30.05
C THR A 333 -10.97 14.77 30.75
N SER A 334 -11.22 13.75 31.59
CA SER A 334 -12.51 13.55 32.26
C SER A 334 -12.75 14.50 33.44
N LYS A 335 -11.68 15.09 33.99
CA LYS A 335 -11.68 16.07 35.11
C LYS A 335 -12.24 15.57 36.45
N ASP A 336 -12.40 14.26 36.65
CA ASP A 336 -12.83 13.68 37.94
C ASP A 336 -11.67 13.00 38.69
N LYS A 337 -11.69 13.09 40.03
CA LYS A 337 -10.60 12.57 40.89
C LYS A 337 -10.33 11.08 40.69
N LYS A 338 -11.36 10.26 40.48
CA LYS A 338 -11.21 8.80 40.29
C LYS A 338 -10.45 8.48 39.01
N SER A 339 -10.75 9.18 37.92
CA SER A 339 -10.04 9.03 36.66
C SER A 339 -8.58 9.46 36.74
N TYR A 340 -8.23 10.49 37.54
CA TYR A 340 -6.84 10.84 37.79
C TYR A 340 -6.06 9.74 38.54
N VAL A 341 -6.68 9.13 39.56
CA VAL A 341 -6.08 7.98 40.27
C VAL A 341 -5.88 6.82 39.30
N PHE A 342 -6.88 6.50 38.48
CA PHE A 342 -6.79 5.42 37.49
C PHE A 342 -5.76 5.70 36.39
N PHE A 343 -5.62 6.96 35.97
CA PHE A 343 -4.56 7.41 35.07
C PHE A 343 -3.17 7.13 35.65
N ILE A 344 -2.91 7.53 36.90
CA ILE A 344 -1.62 7.29 37.55
C ILE A 344 -1.35 5.78 37.64
N LEU A 345 -2.36 4.98 37.99
CA LEU A 345 -2.24 3.53 38.08
C LEU A 345 -1.90 2.89 36.72
N ILE A 346 -2.55 3.31 35.64
CA ILE A 346 -2.24 2.84 34.29
C ILE A 346 -0.82 3.24 33.87
N LEU A 347 -0.41 4.46 34.17
CA LEU A 347 0.91 4.96 33.80
C LEU A 347 2.02 4.19 34.55
N LEU A 348 1.82 3.93 35.85
CA LEU A 348 2.70 3.05 36.64
C LEU A 348 2.71 1.63 36.10
N LEU A 349 1.55 1.06 35.75
CA LEU A 349 1.46 -0.28 35.17
C LEU A 349 2.23 -0.35 33.85
N CYS A 350 2.05 0.63 32.96
CA CYS A 350 2.80 0.71 31.70
C CYS A 350 4.30 0.81 31.96
N PHE A 351 4.72 1.64 32.92
CA PHE A 351 6.13 1.78 33.31
C PHE A 351 6.72 0.45 33.81
N PHE A 352 6.05 -0.25 34.73
CA PHE A 352 6.51 -1.55 35.24
C PHE A 352 6.56 -2.62 34.15
N ILE A 353 5.53 -2.71 33.30
CA ILE A 353 5.53 -3.64 32.15
C ILE A 353 6.69 -3.32 31.22
N SER A 354 6.93 -2.03 30.93
CA SER A 354 8.05 -1.60 30.09
C SER A 354 9.40 -2.03 30.65
N LEU A 355 9.62 -1.86 31.96
CA LEU A 355 10.86 -2.31 32.61
C LEU A 355 11.02 -3.83 32.53
N LEU A 356 9.94 -4.60 32.70
CA LEU A 356 9.97 -6.06 32.60
C LEU A 356 10.28 -6.54 31.18
N LEU A 357 9.78 -5.86 30.15
CA LEU A 357 10.03 -6.21 28.75
C LEU A 357 11.47 -5.93 28.30
N GLY A 358 12.09 -4.89 28.87
CA GLY A 358 13.43 -4.44 28.52
C GLY A 358 13.54 -3.77 27.14
N ASN A 359 14.61 -2.99 26.95
CA ASN A 359 14.91 -2.26 25.73
C ASN A 359 15.32 -3.22 24.58
N THR A 360 15.03 -2.82 23.35
CA THR A 360 15.48 -3.44 22.11
C THR A 360 16.26 -2.41 21.31
N SER A 361 17.57 -2.33 21.53
CA SER A 361 18.46 -1.31 20.93
C SER A 361 18.39 -1.23 19.40
N THR A 362 18.22 -2.38 18.74
CA THR A 362 18.04 -2.47 17.28
C THR A 362 16.79 -1.74 16.75
N ILE A 363 15.85 -1.40 17.64
CA ILE A 363 14.63 -0.65 17.33
C ILE A 363 14.70 0.78 17.91
N SER A 364 15.14 0.95 19.15
CA SER A 364 15.18 2.27 19.81
C SER A 364 16.20 3.23 19.20
N GLU A 365 17.41 2.76 18.87
CA GLU A 365 18.47 3.61 18.29
C GLU A 365 18.08 4.18 16.91
N PRO A 366 17.53 3.39 15.95
CA PRO A 366 17.02 3.94 14.70
C PRO A 366 15.89 4.95 14.90
N ILE A 367 14.97 4.71 15.84
CA ILE A 367 13.87 5.63 16.12
C ILE A 367 14.39 6.95 16.71
N ALA A 368 15.32 6.90 17.66
CA ALA A 368 15.96 8.08 18.22
C ALA A 368 16.69 8.89 17.13
N THR A 369 17.35 8.21 16.20
CA THR A 369 18.01 8.85 15.04
C THR A 369 17.01 9.56 14.14
N TYR A 370 15.91 8.89 13.76
CA TYR A 370 14.84 9.48 12.95
C TYR A 370 14.16 10.67 13.64
N PHE A 371 13.98 10.60 14.96
CA PHE A 371 13.47 11.71 15.74
C PHE A 371 14.45 12.89 15.78
N SER A 372 15.73 12.64 16.00
CA SER A 372 16.77 13.67 15.98
C SER A 372 16.80 14.40 14.63
N LEU A 373 16.77 13.67 13.52
CA LEU A 373 16.68 14.25 12.18
C LEU A 373 15.42 15.10 11.99
N SER A 374 14.27 14.63 12.48
CA SER A 374 13.02 15.37 12.40
C SER A 374 13.05 16.66 13.22
N CYS A 375 13.76 16.71 14.35
CA CYS A 375 13.94 17.93 15.13
C CYS A 375 14.75 19.02 14.42
N HIS A 376 15.57 18.66 13.43
CA HIS A 376 16.26 19.63 12.58
C HIS A 376 15.38 20.18 11.44
N SER A 377 14.23 19.54 11.18
CA SER A 377 13.29 20.00 10.18
C SER A 377 12.44 21.19 10.66
N LYS A 378 12.51 22.28 9.91
CA LYS A 378 11.61 23.43 10.07
C LYS A 378 10.14 23.05 9.84
N VAL A 379 9.87 22.15 8.89
CA VAL A 379 8.51 21.69 8.58
C VAL A 379 7.92 20.95 9.77
N PHE A 380 8.70 20.04 10.39
CA PHE A 380 8.26 19.30 11.57
C PHE A 380 8.00 20.25 12.75
N ILE A 381 8.92 21.18 13.04
CA ILE A 381 8.74 22.17 14.12
C ILE A 381 7.47 23.00 13.91
N ILE A 382 7.27 23.55 12.71
CA ILE A 382 6.07 24.33 12.36
C ILE A 382 4.81 23.46 12.52
N ALA A 383 4.86 22.21 12.09
CA ALA A 383 3.72 21.30 12.21
C ALA A 383 3.35 21.02 13.67
N VAL A 384 4.35 20.80 14.54
CA VAL A 384 4.13 20.64 15.99
C VAL A 384 3.50 21.90 16.59
N LEU A 385 4.00 23.09 16.27
CA LEU A 385 3.44 24.36 16.74
C LEU A 385 1.98 24.55 16.30
N LEU A 386 1.68 24.25 15.05
CA LEU A 386 0.32 24.29 14.51
C LEU A 386 -0.61 23.28 15.20
N CYS A 387 -0.13 22.08 15.50
CA CYS A 387 -0.89 21.11 16.30
C CYS A 387 -1.18 21.67 17.71
N ILE A 388 -0.19 22.22 18.41
CA ILE A 388 -0.35 22.80 19.75
C ILE A 388 -1.36 23.96 19.75
N SER A 389 -1.47 24.71 18.65
CA SER A 389 -2.46 25.79 18.50
C SER A 389 -3.92 25.32 18.69
N CYS A 390 -4.22 24.02 18.57
CA CYS A 390 -5.53 23.44 18.90
C CYS A 390 -5.98 23.76 20.33
N LEU A 391 -5.03 23.90 21.27
CA LEU A 391 -5.32 24.18 22.67
C LEU A 391 -5.96 25.56 22.89
N LEU A 392 -5.80 26.49 21.94
CA LEU A 392 -6.40 27.83 21.99
C LEU A 392 -7.94 27.80 21.96
N PHE A 393 -8.54 26.77 21.35
CA PHE A 393 -9.98 26.68 21.11
C PHE A 393 -10.78 26.13 22.31
N LYS A 394 -10.11 25.79 23.44
CA LYS A 394 -10.72 25.31 24.69
C LYS A 394 -11.71 24.13 24.53
N SER A 395 -11.65 23.38 23.42
CA SER A 395 -12.46 22.17 23.23
C SER A 395 -11.84 20.99 23.97
N GLN A 396 -12.66 20.27 24.76
CA GLN A 396 -12.23 19.06 25.45
C GLN A 396 -11.72 18.00 24.46
N TYR A 397 -12.34 17.91 23.28
CA TYR A 397 -11.98 16.90 22.29
C TYR A 397 -10.68 17.25 21.56
N LEU A 398 -10.44 18.52 21.26
CA LEU A 398 -9.15 18.99 20.73
C LEU A 398 -8.02 18.80 21.76
N ASN A 399 -8.26 19.13 23.03
CA ASN A 399 -7.29 18.87 24.10
C ASN A 399 -6.97 17.38 24.22
N ARG A 400 -8.00 16.53 24.12
CA ARG A 400 -7.81 15.08 24.13
C ARG A 400 -6.98 14.60 22.96
N MET A 401 -7.20 15.14 21.76
CA MET A 401 -6.40 14.83 20.57
C MET A 401 -4.93 15.15 20.78
N ILE A 402 -4.60 16.32 21.34
CA ILE A 402 -3.21 16.70 21.62
C ILE A 402 -2.58 15.81 22.67
N ILE A 403 -3.28 15.52 23.78
CA ILE A 403 -2.79 14.58 24.80
C ILE A 403 -2.55 13.19 24.20
N PHE A 404 -3.47 12.71 23.36
CA PHE A 404 -3.29 11.44 22.66
C PHE A 404 -2.00 11.43 21.83
N LEU A 405 -1.73 12.46 21.03
CA LEU A 405 -0.51 12.53 20.20
C LEU A 405 0.76 12.55 21.06
N ILE A 406 0.75 13.31 22.17
CA ILE A 406 1.88 13.35 23.11
C ILE A 406 2.13 11.97 23.73
N VAL A 407 1.08 11.24 24.09
CA VAL A 407 1.22 9.91 24.69
C VAL A 407 1.67 8.88 23.65
N VAL A 408 1.17 8.95 22.41
CA VAL A 408 1.67 8.12 21.30
C VAL A 408 3.16 8.38 21.09
N PHE A 409 3.58 9.65 21.08
CA PHE A 409 4.99 10.02 20.97
C PHE A 409 5.83 9.44 22.11
N ALA A 410 5.35 9.54 23.35
CA ALA A 410 6.03 8.97 24.52
C ALA A 410 6.22 7.45 24.38
N PHE A 411 5.20 6.73 23.91
CA PHE A 411 5.30 5.30 23.62
C PHE A 411 6.20 4.95 22.45
N ILE A 412 6.48 5.87 21.52
CA ILE A 412 7.38 5.58 20.38
C ILE A 412 8.84 5.91 20.74
N VAL A 413 9.08 7.00 21.48
CA VAL A 413 10.42 7.61 21.60
C VAL A 413 10.99 7.59 23.02
N LEU A 414 10.17 7.66 24.08
CA LEU A 414 10.67 7.91 25.43
C LEU A 414 10.91 6.61 26.21
N GLU A 415 12.15 6.41 26.64
CA GLU A 415 12.49 5.36 27.61
C GLU A 415 11.93 5.66 29.01
N PRO A 416 11.43 4.65 29.75
CA PRO A 416 11.33 3.24 29.35
C PRO A 416 10.03 2.89 28.60
N PHE A 417 9.09 3.82 28.40
CA PHE A 417 7.75 3.54 27.83
C PHE A 417 7.78 2.93 26.42
N ASN A 418 8.80 3.26 25.63
CA ASN A 418 9.04 2.69 24.30
C ASN A 418 9.25 1.17 24.26
N ASN A 419 9.68 0.52 25.34
CA ASN A 419 9.90 -0.94 25.35
C ASN A 419 8.63 -1.73 24.95
N ILE A 420 7.43 -1.27 25.32
CA ILE A 420 6.15 -1.89 24.91
C ILE A 420 5.97 -1.83 23.38
N PHE A 421 6.29 -0.68 22.79
CA PHE A 421 6.21 -0.47 21.35
C PHE A 421 7.25 -1.33 20.61
N GLU A 422 8.47 -1.40 21.11
CA GLU A 422 9.55 -2.17 20.50
C GLU A 422 9.24 -3.66 20.44
N LYS A 423 8.78 -4.24 21.56
CA LYS A 423 8.43 -5.67 21.61
C LYS A 423 7.24 -6.01 20.73
N SER A 424 6.30 -5.08 20.54
CA SER A 424 5.19 -5.30 19.63
C SER A 424 5.58 -5.11 18.16
N ALA A 425 6.55 -4.26 17.84
CA ALA A 425 7.04 -4.03 16.48
C ALA A 425 7.82 -5.22 15.91
N VAL A 426 8.60 -5.92 16.74
CA VAL A 426 9.46 -7.08 16.40
C VAL A 426 10.60 -6.76 15.44
N PHE A 427 10.37 -5.94 14.41
CA PHE A 427 11.34 -5.54 13.38
C PHE A 427 11.53 -4.03 13.35
N ASP A 428 12.76 -3.59 13.02
CA ASP A 428 13.14 -2.17 12.92
C ASP A 428 12.37 -1.43 11.81
N PHE A 429 12.15 -2.05 10.66
CA PHE A 429 11.41 -1.42 9.57
C PHE A 429 9.93 -1.22 9.93
N VAL A 430 9.37 -2.07 10.80
CA VAL A 430 8.00 -1.92 11.30
C VAL A 430 7.91 -0.70 12.21
N SER A 431 8.84 -0.54 13.15
CA SER A 431 8.85 0.61 14.05
C SER A 431 9.00 1.93 13.28
N LYS A 432 9.94 1.98 12.32
CA LYS A 432 10.19 3.17 11.49
C LYS A 432 8.96 3.54 10.64
N ARG A 433 8.18 2.56 10.15
CA ARG A 433 6.91 2.80 9.45
C ARG A 433 5.81 3.36 10.36
N ILE A 434 5.82 3.02 11.65
CA ILE A 434 4.86 3.57 12.62
C ILE A 434 5.24 5.00 13.02
N TYR A 435 6.54 5.28 13.14
CA TYR A 435 7.02 6.65 13.28
C TYR A 435 6.63 7.53 12.08
N ALA A 436 6.75 7.01 10.86
CA ALA A 436 6.24 7.64 9.64
C ALA A 436 4.73 7.94 9.71
N ASN A 437 3.92 7.00 10.20
CA ASN A 437 2.47 7.20 10.41
C ASN A 437 2.17 8.35 11.38
N TYR A 438 2.95 8.44 12.46
CA TYR A 438 2.84 9.52 13.43
C TYR A 438 3.13 10.88 12.78
N LEU A 439 4.19 10.96 11.96
CA LEU A 439 4.54 12.17 11.21
C LEU A 439 3.45 12.57 10.20
N TYR A 440 2.93 11.63 9.41
CA TYR A 440 1.82 11.90 8.49
C TYR A 440 0.58 12.42 9.23
N THR A 441 0.29 11.88 10.41
CA THR A 441 -0.82 12.35 11.26
C THR A 441 -0.59 13.77 11.75
N ILE A 442 0.61 14.09 12.25
CA ILE A 442 0.98 15.46 12.67
C ILE A 442 0.81 16.44 11.52
N VAL A 443 1.38 16.13 10.35
CA VAL A 443 1.34 17.05 9.20
C VAL A 443 -0.08 17.25 8.71
N THR A 444 -0.92 16.20 8.72
CA THR A 444 -2.34 16.31 8.39
C THR A 444 -3.06 17.27 9.33
N ILE A 445 -2.87 17.13 10.64
CA ILE A 445 -3.49 18.00 11.64
C ILE A 445 -2.97 19.43 11.52
N ALA A 446 -1.65 19.59 11.35
CA ALA A 446 -1.02 20.89 11.17
C ALA A 446 -1.56 21.61 9.92
N PHE A 447 -1.72 20.90 8.80
CA PHE A 447 -2.30 21.47 7.59
C PHE A 447 -3.74 21.91 7.81
N ILE A 448 -4.56 21.10 8.49
CA ILE A 448 -5.94 21.48 8.83
C ILE A 448 -5.94 22.75 9.69
N MET A 449 -5.09 22.79 10.72
CA MET A 449 -4.99 23.94 11.62
C MET A 449 -4.43 25.19 10.94
N LEU A 450 -3.49 25.05 10.01
CA LEU A 450 -2.99 26.15 9.19
C LEU A 450 -4.15 26.82 8.45
N VAL A 451 -4.99 26.03 7.78
CA VAL A 451 -6.14 26.53 7.04
C VAL A 451 -7.17 27.17 7.98
N VAL A 452 -7.46 26.55 9.13
CA VAL A 452 -8.36 27.12 10.15
C VAL A 452 -7.83 28.47 10.65
N ASN A 453 -6.55 28.54 11.03
CA ASN A 453 -5.92 29.74 11.60
C ASN A 453 -5.79 30.89 10.56
N ILE A 454 -5.46 30.59 9.30
CA ILE A 454 -5.46 31.61 8.23
C ILE A 454 -6.87 32.16 8.04
N SER A 455 -7.87 31.28 8.04
CA SER A 455 -9.25 31.68 7.77
C SER A 455 -9.89 32.47 8.90
N THR A 456 -9.49 32.24 10.15
CA THR A 456 -9.91 33.07 11.30
C THR A 456 -9.29 34.46 11.25
N VAL A 457 -8.07 34.61 10.73
CA VAL A 457 -7.37 35.91 10.61
C VAL A 457 -7.85 36.75 9.42
N PHE A 458 -8.03 36.15 8.23
CA PHE A 458 -8.26 36.88 6.97
C PHE A 458 -9.72 36.89 6.48
N HIS A 459 -10.67 36.41 7.30
CA HIS A 459 -12.09 36.22 6.98
C HIS A 459 -12.40 35.21 5.85
N ILE A 460 -13.48 34.45 6.03
CA ILE A 460 -13.92 33.32 5.16
C ILE A 460 -14.15 33.71 3.69
N ARG A 461 -14.48 34.96 3.37
CA ARG A 461 -14.79 35.38 1.98
C ARG A 461 -13.58 35.24 1.04
N ALA A 462 -12.36 35.30 1.56
CA ALA A 462 -11.13 35.10 0.80
C ALA A 462 -10.63 33.64 0.80
N PHE A 463 -11.30 32.72 1.51
CA PHE A 463 -10.92 31.30 1.60
C PHE A 463 -10.70 30.66 0.22
N LYS A 464 -11.59 30.95 -0.74
CA LYS A 464 -11.47 30.43 -2.11
C LYS A 464 -10.18 30.88 -2.79
N ALA A 465 -9.82 32.16 -2.66
CA ALA A 465 -8.63 32.73 -3.28
C ALA A 465 -7.36 32.17 -2.62
N TYR A 466 -7.30 32.16 -1.29
CA TYR A 466 -6.17 31.59 -0.55
C TYR A 466 -5.99 30.10 -0.80
N PHE A 467 -7.09 29.34 -0.74
CA PHE A 467 -7.04 27.92 -1.00
C PHE A 467 -6.57 27.62 -2.43
N SER A 468 -7.05 28.39 -3.42
CA SER A 468 -6.59 28.26 -4.81
C SER A 468 -5.10 28.57 -4.96
N ILE A 469 -4.59 29.59 -4.28
CA ILE A 469 -3.16 29.92 -4.26
C ILE A 469 -2.36 28.78 -3.62
N ILE A 470 -2.79 28.25 -2.48
CA ILE A 470 -2.13 27.12 -1.81
C ILE A 470 -2.12 25.88 -2.73
N VAL A 471 -3.22 25.58 -3.41
CA VAL A 471 -3.30 24.50 -4.40
C VAL A 471 -2.27 24.72 -5.51
N VAL A 472 -2.27 25.91 -6.14
CA VAL A 472 -1.35 26.22 -7.24
C VAL A 472 0.10 26.12 -6.78
N LEU A 473 0.43 26.64 -5.60
CA LEU A 473 1.79 26.57 -5.04
C LEU A 473 2.21 25.12 -4.79
N ILE A 474 1.36 24.31 -4.16
CA ILE A 474 1.65 22.90 -3.87
C ILE A 474 1.80 22.09 -5.15
N LEU A 475 0.90 22.29 -6.12
CA LEU A 475 0.98 21.62 -7.42
C LEU A 475 2.25 22.03 -8.18
N THR A 476 2.56 23.33 -8.24
CA THR A 476 3.74 23.86 -8.93
C THR A 476 5.02 23.36 -8.27
N LEU A 477 5.08 23.36 -6.93
CA LEU A 477 6.20 22.82 -6.17
C LEU A 477 6.37 21.33 -6.46
N ASN A 478 5.30 20.54 -6.37
CA ASN A 478 5.38 19.10 -6.58
C ASN A 478 5.84 18.76 -8.00
N VAL A 479 5.27 19.41 -9.04
CA VAL A 479 5.69 19.20 -10.44
C VAL A 479 7.14 19.63 -10.67
N SER A 480 7.54 20.80 -10.14
CA SER A 480 8.90 21.32 -10.33
C SER A 480 9.96 20.44 -9.66
N LEU A 481 9.66 19.97 -8.44
CA LEU A 481 10.51 19.09 -7.67
C LEU A 481 10.61 17.69 -8.30
N SER A 482 9.48 17.11 -8.69
CA SER A 482 9.42 15.83 -9.40
C SER A 482 10.22 15.86 -10.70
N ARG A 483 10.14 16.96 -11.47
CA ARG A 483 10.93 17.13 -12.68
C ARG A 483 12.45 17.11 -12.42
N ASN A 484 12.92 17.79 -11.38
CA ASN A 484 14.35 17.93 -11.10
C ASN A 484 14.96 16.68 -10.44
N TYR A 485 14.19 15.92 -9.66
CA TYR A 485 14.70 14.79 -8.89
C TYR A 485 14.45 13.41 -9.50
N SER A 486 13.48 13.24 -10.40
CA SER A 486 13.47 12.05 -11.26
C SER A 486 14.78 11.95 -12.08
N TYR A 487 15.49 13.08 -12.27
CA TYR A 487 16.84 13.15 -12.83
C TYR A 487 17.95 12.59 -11.92
N SER A 488 17.76 12.56 -10.59
CA SER A 488 18.78 12.11 -9.63
C SER A 488 18.53 10.71 -9.03
N GLU A 489 17.30 10.19 -9.09
CA GLU A 489 16.97 8.81 -8.67
C GLU A 489 17.34 7.80 -9.77
N ASN A 490 18.66 7.53 -9.92
CA ASN A 490 19.32 6.48 -10.72
C ASN A 490 18.94 6.31 -12.20
N SER A 491 17.96 7.03 -12.72
CA SER A 491 17.48 6.92 -14.11
C SER A 491 17.80 8.14 -14.96
N GLY A 492 17.96 9.33 -14.37
CA GLY A 492 18.19 10.56 -15.14
C GLY A 492 16.96 11.03 -15.92
N LEU A 493 15.77 10.45 -15.72
CA LEU A 493 14.61 10.68 -16.58
C LEU A 493 13.69 11.76 -16.00
N GLY A 494 13.34 12.77 -16.80
CA GLY A 494 12.29 13.73 -16.43
C GLY A 494 10.88 13.16 -16.61
N MET A 495 9.86 13.82 -16.04
CA MET A 495 8.45 13.39 -16.16
C MET A 495 7.99 13.15 -17.61
N THR A 496 8.48 13.95 -18.57
CA THR A 496 8.17 13.79 -19.99
C THR A 496 8.71 12.50 -20.58
N GLU A 497 9.94 12.10 -20.23
CA GLU A 497 10.53 10.84 -20.72
C GLU A 497 9.85 9.64 -20.05
N SER A 498 9.57 9.71 -18.75
CA SER A 498 8.78 8.68 -18.05
C SER A 498 7.41 8.48 -18.70
N ALA A 499 6.74 9.57 -19.09
CA ALA A 499 5.46 9.53 -19.79
C ALA A 499 5.58 8.89 -21.20
N LYS A 500 6.64 9.18 -21.96
CA LYS A 500 6.90 8.52 -23.24
C LYS A 500 7.10 7.02 -23.06
N ILE A 501 7.93 6.60 -22.10
CA ILE A 501 8.15 5.17 -21.84
C ILE A 501 6.83 4.46 -21.50
N LEU A 502 6.00 5.06 -20.64
CA LEU A 502 4.70 4.48 -20.26
C LEU A 502 3.68 4.49 -21.40
N TRP A 503 3.76 5.46 -22.32
CA TRP A 503 2.91 5.50 -23.51
C TRP A 503 3.09 4.24 -24.38
N HIS A 504 4.35 3.78 -24.51
CA HIS A 504 4.68 2.53 -25.20
C HIS A 504 4.39 1.30 -24.33
N ASN A 505 4.51 1.41 -23.00
CA ASN A 505 4.34 0.33 -22.03
C ASN A 505 3.00 0.42 -21.27
N LYS A 506 1.90 0.16 -21.98
CA LYS A 506 0.52 0.39 -21.48
C LYS A 506 0.09 -0.51 -20.31
N PHE A 507 0.89 -1.50 -19.90
CA PHE A 507 0.64 -2.28 -18.66
C PHE A 507 1.43 -1.76 -17.46
N ILE A 508 2.10 -0.61 -17.60
CA ILE A 508 2.97 -0.01 -16.56
C ILE A 508 4.09 -1.00 -16.19
N MET A 509 4.50 -1.84 -17.14
CA MET A 509 5.64 -2.75 -17.06
C MET A 509 6.19 -2.92 -18.48
N PRO A 510 7.47 -3.31 -18.65
CA PRO A 510 8.03 -3.52 -19.98
C PRO A 510 7.21 -4.51 -20.80
N ASN A 511 6.89 -4.14 -22.05
CA ASN A 511 6.17 -5.00 -22.98
C ASN A 511 6.93 -6.32 -23.22
N SER A 512 8.25 -6.28 -23.26
CA SER A 512 9.12 -7.45 -23.35
C SER A 512 8.84 -8.48 -22.25
N THR A 513 8.62 -8.03 -21.01
CA THR A 513 8.25 -8.88 -19.87
C THR A 513 6.87 -9.47 -20.04
N VAL A 514 5.91 -8.69 -20.54
CA VAL A 514 4.56 -9.18 -20.86
C VAL A 514 4.61 -10.25 -21.95
N MET A 515 5.37 -10.01 -23.03
CA MET A 515 5.53 -10.95 -24.13
C MET A 515 6.22 -12.23 -23.69
N LEU A 516 7.25 -12.13 -22.85
CA LEU A 516 7.98 -13.29 -22.31
C LEU A 516 7.10 -14.13 -21.39
N GLY A 517 6.36 -13.48 -20.48
CA GLY A 517 5.40 -14.16 -19.62
C GLY A 517 4.34 -14.92 -20.44
N ASN A 518 3.75 -14.26 -21.44
CA ASN A 518 2.78 -14.92 -22.32
C ASN A 518 3.37 -16.10 -23.11
N ALA A 519 4.65 -16.01 -23.53
CA ALA A 519 5.31 -17.11 -24.23
C ALA A 519 5.53 -18.33 -23.32
N LEU A 520 5.91 -18.10 -22.06
CA LEU A 520 6.01 -19.16 -21.06
C LEU A 520 4.65 -19.79 -20.76
N GLU A 521 3.59 -18.98 -20.78
CA GLU A 521 2.24 -19.47 -20.55
C GLU A 521 1.67 -20.25 -21.73
N GLU A 522 1.92 -19.78 -22.96
CA GLU A 522 1.63 -20.52 -24.19
C GLU A 522 2.29 -21.90 -24.19
N ARG A 523 3.55 -21.97 -23.71
CA ARG A 523 4.23 -23.25 -23.53
C ARG A 523 3.51 -24.13 -22.51
N TYR A 524 3.18 -23.61 -21.33
CA TYR A 524 2.46 -24.38 -20.31
C TYR A 524 1.09 -24.87 -20.81
N GLU A 525 0.35 -24.04 -21.55
CA GLU A 525 -0.94 -24.43 -22.12
C GLU A 525 -0.79 -25.55 -23.16
N THR A 526 0.32 -25.57 -23.90
CA THR A 526 0.59 -26.57 -24.94
C THR A 526 1.12 -27.89 -24.37
N THR A 527 2.04 -27.84 -23.39
CA THR A 527 2.72 -29.04 -22.87
C THR A 527 2.16 -29.54 -21.55
N HIS A 528 1.42 -28.70 -20.82
CA HIS A 528 1.00 -28.90 -19.42
C HIS A 528 2.16 -29.13 -18.43
N GLU A 529 3.40 -28.86 -18.85
CA GLU A 529 4.59 -28.94 -18.02
C GLU A 529 4.93 -27.58 -17.40
N THR A 530 5.20 -27.57 -16.10
CA THR A 530 5.62 -26.36 -15.39
C THR A 530 6.95 -25.86 -15.97
N CYS A 531 6.98 -24.61 -16.42
CA CYS A 531 8.19 -23.95 -16.87
C CYS A 531 9.06 -23.59 -15.66
N VAL A 532 10.24 -24.20 -15.55
CA VAL A 532 11.29 -23.79 -14.60
C VAL A 532 12.23 -22.87 -15.37
N ALA A 533 12.02 -21.57 -15.21
CA ALA A 533 12.65 -20.54 -16.01
C ALA A 533 13.89 -19.95 -15.33
N LEU A 534 15.02 -20.05 -16.01
CA LEU A 534 16.26 -19.33 -15.72
C LEU A 534 16.30 -18.06 -16.57
N THR A 535 16.36 -16.90 -15.92
CA THR A 535 16.32 -15.59 -16.58
C THR A 535 17.39 -14.66 -16.03
N PRO A 536 17.69 -13.54 -16.72
CA PRO A 536 18.35 -12.41 -16.08
C PRO A 536 17.52 -11.95 -14.86
N GLU A 537 18.18 -11.57 -13.77
CA GLU A 537 17.48 -11.03 -12.60
C GLU A 537 17.06 -9.58 -12.84
N VAL A 538 18.01 -8.76 -13.29
CA VAL A 538 17.83 -7.33 -13.55
C VAL A 538 18.41 -6.98 -14.92
N LEU A 539 17.66 -6.18 -15.69
CA LEU A 539 18.08 -5.70 -17.00
C LEU A 539 17.93 -4.18 -17.09
N PRO A 540 18.90 -3.45 -17.67
CA PRO A 540 18.69 -2.05 -18.02
C PRO A 540 17.79 -1.96 -19.26
N MET A 541 16.70 -1.21 -19.16
CA MET A 541 15.77 -0.90 -20.25
C MET A 541 15.45 0.58 -20.20
N ASN A 542 15.63 1.31 -21.31
CA ASN A 542 15.43 2.77 -21.35
C ASN A 542 16.15 3.52 -20.21
N SER A 543 17.40 3.12 -19.92
CA SER A 543 18.22 3.67 -18.82
C SER A 543 17.64 3.43 -17.41
N VAL A 544 16.68 2.52 -17.27
CA VAL A 544 16.05 2.13 -16.01
C VAL A 544 16.25 0.65 -15.75
N TYR A 545 16.63 0.28 -14.53
CA TYR A 545 16.72 -1.12 -14.16
C TYR A 545 15.35 -1.77 -13.98
N HIS A 546 15.15 -2.91 -14.62
CA HIS A 546 13.96 -3.74 -14.53
C HIS A 546 14.26 -5.09 -13.89
N SER A 547 13.63 -5.42 -12.77
CA SER A 547 13.83 -6.70 -12.07
C SER A 547 12.94 -7.81 -12.65
N LEU A 548 13.35 -8.32 -13.82
CA LEU A 548 12.61 -9.30 -14.64
C LEU A 548 12.23 -10.57 -13.87
N SER A 549 13.22 -11.26 -13.28
CA SER A 549 12.98 -12.59 -12.68
C SER A 549 11.91 -12.56 -11.60
N ILE A 550 11.84 -11.45 -10.86
CA ILE A 550 10.97 -11.28 -9.70
C ILE A 550 9.51 -11.02 -10.09
N ILE A 551 9.29 -10.30 -11.19
CA ILE A 551 7.94 -9.90 -11.61
C ILE A 551 7.33 -10.83 -12.66
N LEU A 552 8.12 -11.72 -13.25
CA LEU A 552 7.70 -12.61 -14.35
C LEU A 552 6.39 -13.34 -14.06
N ARG A 553 6.23 -13.86 -12.84
CA ARG A 553 5.03 -14.60 -12.42
C ARG A 553 3.74 -13.76 -12.36
N THR A 554 3.85 -12.44 -12.48
CA THR A 554 2.68 -11.56 -12.65
C THR A 554 1.97 -11.75 -13.98
N VAL A 555 2.69 -12.29 -14.97
CA VAL A 555 2.18 -12.56 -16.31
C VAL A 555 2.17 -14.07 -16.61
N SER A 556 3.09 -14.85 -16.03
CA SER A 556 3.14 -16.31 -16.17
C SER A 556 2.97 -17.04 -14.82
N PRO A 557 1.75 -17.09 -14.27
CA PRO A 557 1.50 -17.65 -12.95
C PRO A 557 1.86 -19.14 -12.80
N HIS A 558 1.86 -19.92 -13.89
CA HIS A 558 2.27 -21.34 -13.88
C HIS A 558 3.79 -21.57 -13.96
N THR A 559 4.58 -20.51 -14.14
CA THR A 559 6.05 -20.58 -14.18
C THR A 559 6.65 -20.61 -12.78
N ILE A 560 7.71 -21.40 -12.60
CA ILE A 560 8.67 -21.29 -11.50
C ILE A 560 9.80 -20.37 -11.97
N SER A 561 9.95 -19.21 -11.32
CA SER A 561 11.05 -18.30 -11.61
C SER A 561 12.23 -18.62 -10.68
N ILE A 562 13.18 -19.42 -11.18
CA ILE A 562 14.29 -19.89 -10.34
C ILE A 562 15.25 -18.76 -9.99
N SER A 563 15.43 -17.81 -10.90
CA SER A 563 16.26 -16.62 -10.71
C SER A 563 15.70 -15.63 -9.68
N ALA A 564 14.43 -15.75 -9.27
CA ALA A 564 13.88 -14.94 -8.16
C ALA A 564 14.29 -15.46 -6.77
N SER A 565 14.90 -16.64 -6.70
CA SER A 565 15.21 -17.33 -5.44
C SER A 565 16.24 -16.62 -4.58
N ASN A 566 17.18 -15.89 -5.17
CA ASN A 566 18.21 -15.16 -4.41
C ASN A 566 17.59 -14.10 -3.49
N ARG A 567 16.50 -13.46 -3.93
CA ARG A 567 15.79 -12.44 -3.14
C ARG A 567 14.88 -13.04 -2.08
N TYR A 568 14.19 -14.15 -2.39
CA TYR A 568 13.08 -14.65 -1.58
C TYR A 568 13.33 -16.00 -0.86
N GLY A 569 14.47 -16.64 -1.14
CA GLY A 569 14.80 -17.96 -0.61
C GLY A 569 14.00 -19.10 -1.22
N ILE A 570 14.41 -20.33 -0.89
CA ILE A 570 13.76 -21.57 -1.34
C ILE A 570 13.55 -22.49 -0.13
N ASP A 571 12.29 -22.69 0.25
CA ASP A 571 11.93 -23.61 1.35
C ASP A 571 11.95 -25.09 0.93
N LYS A 572 11.89 -25.38 -0.38
CA LYS A 572 11.71 -26.73 -0.92
C LYS A 572 13.01 -27.41 -1.34
N ALA A 573 13.18 -28.65 -0.90
CA ALA A 573 14.34 -29.50 -1.20
C ALA A 573 14.66 -29.64 -2.70
N LYS A 574 13.65 -29.69 -3.59
CA LYS A 574 13.86 -29.90 -5.04
C LYS A 574 14.70 -28.80 -5.72
N TYR A 575 14.62 -27.56 -5.23
CA TYR A 575 15.31 -26.42 -5.83
C TYR A 575 16.28 -25.73 -4.85
N LYS A 576 16.37 -26.24 -3.61
CA LYS A 576 17.12 -25.64 -2.49
C LYS A 576 18.57 -25.33 -2.82
N ASP A 577 19.15 -26.07 -3.75
CA ASP A 577 20.55 -25.92 -4.14
C ASP A 577 20.80 -24.74 -5.07
N PHE A 578 19.75 -24.10 -5.63
CA PHE A 578 19.94 -22.91 -6.44
C PHE A 578 20.38 -21.73 -5.58
N SER A 579 21.55 -21.18 -5.89
CA SER A 579 22.22 -20.12 -5.14
C SER A 579 22.62 -18.97 -6.04
N GLN A 580 23.10 -17.89 -5.42
CA GLN A 580 23.68 -16.76 -6.14
C GLN A 580 24.86 -17.18 -7.02
N ASP A 581 25.65 -18.18 -6.60
CA ASP A 581 26.75 -18.72 -7.40
C ASP A 581 26.25 -19.38 -8.70
N TYR A 582 25.08 -20.04 -8.66
CA TYR A 582 24.50 -20.66 -9.85
C TYR A 582 23.94 -19.62 -10.81
N GLN A 583 23.38 -18.54 -10.28
CA GLN A 583 23.01 -17.38 -11.09
C GLN A 583 24.24 -16.71 -11.70
N GLN A 584 25.38 -16.67 -10.98
CA GLN A 584 26.64 -16.16 -11.52
C GLN A 584 27.17 -17.03 -12.67
N ILE A 585 27.07 -18.36 -12.57
CA ILE A 585 27.43 -19.27 -13.69
C ILE A 585 26.61 -18.95 -14.95
N TYR A 586 25.33 -18.62 -14.80
CA TYR A 586 24.50 -18.16 -15.91
C TYR A 586 25.03 -16.84 -16.50
N TYR A 587 25.37 -15.85 -15.66
CA TYR A 587 25.94 -14.58 -16.15
C TYR A 587 27.32 -14.75 -16.80
N ASP A 588 28.16 -15.65 -16.31
CA ASP A 588 29.47 -15.96 -16.90
C ASP A 588 29.29 -16.52 -18.32
N PHE A 589 28.33 -17.42 -18.52
CA PHE A 589 27.95 -17.92 -19.84
C PHE A 589 27.39 -16.82 -20.74
N MET A 590 26.52 -15.96 -20.21
CA MET A 590 25.97 -14.82 -20.94
C MET A 590 27.04 -13.83 -21.41
N THR A 591 28.10 -13.66 -20.62
CA THR A 591 29.19 -12.70 -20.89
C THR A 591 30.24 -13.27 -21.85
N ASN A 592 30.54 -14.58 -21.76
CA ASN A 592 31.56 -15.23 -22.58
C ASN A 592 31.13 -16.66 -22.94
N PRO A 593 30.25 -16.84 -23.94
CA PRO A 593 29.74 -18.17 -24.30
C PRO A 593 30.85 -19.02 -24.95
N ASN A 594 31.29 -20.04 -24.21
CA ASN A 594 32.26 -21.05 -24.65
C ASN A 594 32.01 -22.41 -23.98
N ASP A 595 32.66 -23.46 -24.46
CA ASP A 595 32.52 -24.84 -23.96
C ASP A 595 32.68 -24.96 -22.43
N SER A 596 33.59 -24.19 -21.83
CA SER A 596 33.84 -24.22 -20.38
C SER A 596 32.68 -23.63 -19.59
N THR A 597 32.18 -22.47 -20.02
CA THR A 597 31.02 -21.82 -19.39
C THR A 597 29.73 -22.61 -19.63
N ASN A 598 29.54 -23.19 -20.82
CA ASN A 598 28.38 -24.03 -21.13
C ASN A 598 28.35 -25.29 -20.27
N ALA A 599 29.49 -26.01 -20.15
CA ALA A 599 29.56 -27.21 -19.32
C ALA A 599 29.28 -26.95 -17.83
N LYS A 600 29.55 -25.73 -17.33
CA LYS A 600 29.13 -25.32 -15.98
C LYS A 600 27.63 -25.04 -15.92
N LEU A 601 27.09 -24.34 -16.92
CA LEU A 601 25.67 -24.03 -17.00
C LEU A 601 24.81 -25.31 -17.14
N GLU A 602 25.21 -26.27 -17.97
CA GLU A 602 24.53 -27.55 -18.17
C GLU A 602 24.38 -28.33 -16.84
N LYS A 603 25.41 -28.29 -15.99
CA LYS A 603 25.37 -28.89 -14.64
C LYS A 603 24.33 -28.20 -13.76
N VAL A 604 24.22 -26.87 -13.82
CA VAL A 604 23.18 -26.13 -13.09
C VAL A 604 21.80 -26.47 -13.64
N ILE A 605 21.64 -26.49 -14.97
CA ILE A 605 20.39 -26.80 -15.66
C ILE A 605 19.87 -28.18 -15.25
N SER A 606 20.73 -29.20 -15.30
CA SER A 606 20.38 -30.57 -14.92
C SER A 606 20.08 -30.69 -13.42
N LYS A 607 20.92 -30.11 -12.56
CA LYS A 607 20.76 -30.17 -11.09
C LYS A 607 19.49 -29.48 -10.60
N CYS A 608 19.13 -28.36 -11.21
CA CYS A 608 17.98 -27.55 -10.80
C CYS A 608 16.71 -27.82 -11.65
N PHE A 609 16.76 -28.81 -12.55
CA PHE A 609 15.65 -29.19 -13.43
C PHE A 609 15.11 -28.01 -14.27
N ILE A 610 16.02 -27.18 -14.77
CA ILE A 610 15.68 -26.02 -15.61
C ILE A 610 15.30 -26.55 -16.99
N ASN A 611 14.10 -26.19 -17.45
CA ASN A 611 13.59 -26.58 -18.76
C ASN A 611 13.33 -25.38 -19.68
N SER A 612 13.44 -24.16 -19.15
CA SER A 612 13.26 -22.92 -19.89
C SER A 612 14.43 -21.97 -19.59
N VAL A 613 15.15 -21.52 -20.62
CA VAL A 613 16.29 -20.62 -20.48
C VAL A 613 16.03 -19.38 -21.35
N VAL A 614 16.19 -18.20 -20.75
CA VAL A 614 16.04 -16.92 -21.45
C VAL A 614 17.40 -16.30 -21.64
N VAL A 615 17.72 -15.90 -22.86
CA VAL A 615 18.98 -15.23 -23.23
C VAL A 615 18.72 -14.01 -24.13
N LEU A 616 19.73 -13.17 -24.35
CA LEU A 616 19.58 -11.83 -24.95
C LEU A 616 20.06 -11.72 -26.42
N SER A 617 20.69 -12.77 -26.96
CA SER A 617 21.19 -12.82 -28.34
C SER A 617 21.06 -14.24 -28.91
N ASP A 618 21.31 -14.39 -30.21
CA ASP A 618 21.35 -15.66 -30.91
C ASP A 618 22.73 -16.36 -30.82
N GLU A 619 23.75 -15.69 -30.28
CA GLU A 619 25.10 -16.25 -30.08
C GLU A 619 25.12 -17.50 -29.19
N TYR A 620 24.09 -17.68 -28.35
CA TYR A 620 23.94 -18.82 -27.45
C TYR A 620 23.28 -20.06 -28.10
N ASP A 621 22.78 -19.94 -29.34
CA ASP A 621 21.94 -20.96 -30.00
C ASP A 621 22.67 -22.29 -30.19
N TYR A 622 23.94 -22.25 -30.60
CA TYR A 622 24.77 -23.44 -30.79
C TYR A 622 24.86 -24.29 -29.51
N TYR A 623 25.18 -23.64 -28.39
CA TYR A 623 25.36 -24.29 -27.10
C TYR A 623 24.03 -24.85 -26.53
N LEU A 624 22.97 -24.04 -26.53
CA LEU A 624 21.69 -24.45 -25.96
C LEU A 624 21.03 -25.59 -26.77
N LYS A 625 21.24 -25.63 -28.10
CA LYS A 625 20.79 -26.75 -28.93
C LYS A 625 21.54 -28.05 -28.63
N GLN A 626 22.84 -27.99 -28.35
CA GLN A 626 23.61 -29.16 -27.92
C GLN A 626 23.09 -29.73 -26.60
N ASP A 627 22.70 -28.84 -25.68
CA ASP A 627 22.12 -29.22 -24.39
C ASP A 627 20.65 -29.73 -24.51
N GLY A 628 20.10 -29.78 -25.73
CA GLY A 628 18.77 -30.31 -26.04
C GLY A 628 17.63 -29.29 -26.03
N PHE A 629 17.93 -27.99 -25.94
CA PHE A 629 16.90 -26.95 -26.04
C PHE A 629 16.58 -26.58 -27.49
N LYS A 630 15.37 -26.08 -27.72
CA LYS A 630 14.95 -25.46 -28.98
C LYS A 630 14.43 -24.06 -28.73
N ILE A 631 14.64 -23.15 -29.69
CA ILE A 631 14.01 -21.83 -29.66
C ILE A 631 12.50 -22.04 -29.71
N PHE A 632 11.81 -21.61 -28.66
CA PHE A 632 10.36 -21.58 -28.60
C PHE A 632 9.82 -20.25 -29.15
N LYS A 633 10.46 -19.13 -28.75
CA LYS A 633 10.05 -17.80 -29.21
C LYS A 633 11.21 -16.82 -29.20
N HIS A 634 11.27 -15.98 -30.22
CA HIS A 634 12.09 -14.77 -30.25
C HIS A 634 11.18 -13.56 -30.03
N ILE A 635 11.56 -12.70 -29.08
CA ILE A 635 10.79 -11.54 -28.65
C ILE A 635 11.67 -10.33 -28.87
N VAL A 636 11.16 -9.34 -29.61
CA VAL A 636 11.84 -8.08 -29.88
C VAL A 636 10.97 -6.94 -29.38
N ASP A 637 11.52 -6.13 -28.48
CA ASP A 637 10.88 -4.94 -27.95
C ASP A 637 11.76 -3.72 -28.27
N VAL A 638 11.52 -3.17 -29.47
CA VAL A 638 12.30 -2.06 -30.03
C VAL A 638 12.19 -0.80 -29.15
N ASP A 639 11.01 -0.55 -28.59
CA ASP A 639 10.73 0.64 -27.76
C ASP A 639 11.48 0.62 -26.42
N ASN A 640 11.85 -0.57 -25.93
CA ASN A 640 12.63 -0.75 -24.71
C ASN A 640 14.10 -1.16 -24.96
N GLY A 641 14.49 -1.30 -26.23
CA GLY A 641 15.84 -1.67 -26.64
C GLY A 641 16.28 -3.06 -26.16
N VAL A 642 15.35 -4.00 -26.01
CA VAL A 642 15.64 -5.35 -25.49
C VAL A 642 15.04 -6.43 -26.39
N GLN A 643 15.75 -7.56 -26.49
CA GLN A 643 15.24 -8.77 -27.12
C GLN A 643 15.50 -9.99 -26.24
N TYR A 644 14.62 -10.98 -26.35
CA TYR A 644 14.74 -12.26 -25.65
C TYR A 644 14.65 -13.42 -26.63
N TYR A 645 15.49 -14.42 -26.40
CA TYR A 645 15.36 -15.73 -26.99
C TYR A 645 14.97 -16.70 -25.87
N LEU A 646 13.76 -17.24 -25.97
CA LEU A 646 13.25 -18.25 -25.04
C LEU A 646 13.54 -19.64 -25.59
N TYR A 647 14.45 -20.34 -24.93
CA TYR A 647 14.83 -21.72 -25.22
C TYR A 647 14.09 -22.67 -24.30
N CYS A 648 13.56 -23.75 -24.87
CA CYS A 648 12.71 -24.71 -24.20
C CYS A 648 13.14 -26.15 -24.52
N LYS A 649 13.24 -27.00 -23.49
CA LYS A 649 13.42 -28.46 -23.63
C LYS A 649 12.13 -29.15 -23.99
#